data_AF-A0A6U7TA98-F1
#
_entry.id   AF-A0A6U7TA98-F1
#
_cell.length_a   1.000
_cell.length_b   1.000
_cell.length_c   1.000
_cell.angle_alpha   90.00
_cell.angle_beta   90.00
_cell.angle_gamma   90.00
#
_symmetry.space_group_name_H-M   'P 1'
#
loop_
_entity.id
_entity.type
_entity.pdbx_description
1 polymer ?
#
loop_
_entity_poly.entity_id
_entity_poly.type
_entity_poly.pdbx_seq_one_letter_code
_entity_poly.pdbx_strand_id
1 'polypeptide(L)'
;IFFRNMGQHHSTGGSIPTDNFISGTLILTIHAACDLPNTAIHCGGFCESLQDKTDPYVRVMVNGKKGPRTRTIPNDLNPQWEEKLIVHLLGEVKSIDLQIKDDNAMQGAGFVAMTSLTPEFFANHDKISKMWLPLYMQKVAADDMVKSAESDTAKLSISAKFKPSDELTSTECPYSAYPQRAGCGVRLYHDAHMIKLPDVYTAAGLYQAGDLWNDIYDSFANAQKVIYITGWSIWPELKLKRLPLEEDHETLGELLVRKANEGVCVRLLIWDDATSFDLGFYKSDGLMATHDEESVKYFKDTKVMIEIVPCSSAGFRHNLDGVTSITSKLAANLGESANFTHHQKTIVVDEAAEYGEAQKVVAYVGGLDICDGRYDNPDHPLFPTLDTEHKGDYHQCCILGTDEKYGPREPWHDIHSKVEGPGARDVIHNFEMRWKRQVRGARRNQLFNWSDPAILPAADDVVPANRSWSVQMFRSIDYRSAIQVLDVEKGCEEAYIYHIRRAQKFIYMENQYFLGSSTHWAIFDDKKNNIPCKHRVPYEIAMRIVRAIRDGQRFMVYIVIPMYSEGEAHTGVLQGILFWQSQTVKMMYALVGKAIEEHGPKGAHPTDYLLFCCPGKREPGDPPEIPEGVTLLPKQELLLKTRRHQIYVHSKMALFDDELVLIGSCNINQRSMDGARDTEIAVACVEDAHTMEKTGGNLPQGQVSGFRLSLWAEHLGTFEHIFKAPHTLQCAQRVRAMAEANWAAFVADECQALPHGHLMKYPYRVDAQGGVTAAVEYFPDLEDVKAYVLGTRCPVALELMTT
;
A
#
# COMPACT_ATOMS: atom_id res chain seq x y z
N ILE A 1 -28.22 6.49 28.32
CA ILE A 1 -28.28 7.21 29.61
C ILE A 1 -28.89 6.26 30.63
N PHE A 2 -28.09 5.39 31.25
CA PHE A 2 -28.40 4.62 32.46
C PHE A 2 -27.17 3.76 32.79
N PHE A 3 -26.13 4.40 33.34
CA PHE A 3 -25.12 3.79 34.22
C PHE A 3 -24.49 4.97 34.98
N ARG A 4 -25.24 5.48 35.96
CA ARG A 4 -24.73 6.37 37.01
C ARG A 4 -25.45 5.95 38.28
N ASN A 5 -24.67 5.76 39.35
CA ASN A 5 -25.03 5.39 40.72
C ASN A 5 -24.96 3.89 41.05
N MET A 6 -23.81 3.46 41.56
CA MET A 6 -23.68 3.09 42.97
C MET A 6 -22.21 3.02 43.38
N GLY A 7 -21.85 3.71 44.47
CA GLY A 7 -20.53 3.59 45.13
C GLY A 7 -19.97 4.89 45.73
N GLN A 8 -20.62 5.46 46.76
CA GLN A 8 -19.96 6.42 47.66
C GLN A 8 -19.40 5.67 48.88
N HIS A 9 -18.09 5.77 49.13
CA HIS A 9 -17.48 6.24 50.39
C HIS A 9 -15.97 5.90 50.46
N HIS A 10 -15.11 6.90 50.24
CA HIS A 10 -14.22 7.54 51.24
C HIS A 10 -13.02 8.23 50.56
N SER A 11 -12.79 9.46 50.99
CA SER A 11 -11.81 10.42 50.50
C SER A 11 -10.39 10.14 50.99
N THR A 12 -9.42 10.08 50.08
CA THR A 12 -8.05 10.58 50.27
C THR A 12 -7.50 11.02 48.91
N GLY A 13 -6.80 12.16 48.87
CA GLY A 13 -6.45 12.90 47.67
C GLY A 13 -5.65 12.14 46.60
N GLY A 14 -5.90 12.53 45.36
CA GLY A 14 -5.20 12.13 44.15
C GLY A 14 -5.93 12.76 42.96
N SER A 15 -5.24 13.57 42.18
CA SER A 15 -5.68 14.04 40.87
C SER A 15 -6.24 12.88 40.05
N ILE A 16 -7.47 12.97 39.55
CA ILE A 16 -7.98 12.06 38.51
C ILE A 16 -7.32 12.50 37.19
N PRO A 17 -6.41 11.70 36.59
CA PRO A 17 -5.78 12.03 35.32
C PRO A 17 -6.61 11.53 34.12
N THR A 18 -6.14 11.90 32.94
CA THR A 18 -6.60 11.67 31.57
C THR A 18 -6.69 10.19 31.09
N ASP A 19 -7.25 9.27 31.89
CA ASP A 19 -6.97 7.81 31.83
C ASP A 19 -7.64 6.94 30.73
N ASN A 20 -8.36 7.47 29.73
CA ASN A 20 -9.03 6.62 28.71
C ASN A 20 -8.38 6.57 27.32
N PHE A 21 -7.16 7.09 27.15
CA PHE A 21 -6.43 7.01 25.87
C PHE A 21 -5.78 5.63 25.72
N ILE A 22 -6.29 4.81 24.79
CA ILE A 22 -5.79 3.47 24.50
C ILE A 22 -5.04 3.47 23.17
N SER A 23 -3.84 2.88 23.14
CA SER A 23 -3.11 2.56 21.91
C SER A 23 -2.69 1.10 21.93
N GLY A 24 -3.25 0.30 21.03
CA GLY A 24 -2.90 -1.10 20.93
C GLY A 24 -3.84 -1.89 20.05
N THR A 25 -3.73 -3.21 20.15
CA THR A 25 -4.56 -4.14 19.39
C THR A 25 -5.28 -5.07 20.35
N LEU A 26 -6.61 -5.10 20.24
CA LEU A 26 -7.47 -6.06 20.91
C LEU A 26 -7.69 -7.26 19.99
N ILE A 27 -7.17 -8.42 20.39
CA ILE A 27 -7.38 -9.70 19.71
C ILE A 27 -8.61 -10.34 20.36
N LEU A 28 -9.72 -10.37 19.63
CA LEU A 28 -11.01 -10.88 20.12
C LEU A 28 -11.35 -12.18 19.40
N THR A 29 -11.44 -13.29 20.13
CA THR A 29 -11.94 -14.55 19.56
C THR A 29 -13.43 -14.69 19.86
N ILE A 30 -14.24 -14.75 18.81
CA ILE A 30 -15.66 -15.05 18.88
C ILE A 30 -15.83 -16.57 18.71
N HIS A 31 -16.20 -17.24 19.80
CA HIS A 31 -16.29 -18.70 19.82
C HIS A 31 -17.64 -19.18 19.28
N ALA A 32 -18.73 -18.82 19.96
CA ALA A 32 -20.08 -19.29 19.65
C ALA A 32 -21.13 -18.36 20.25
N ALA A 33 -22.38 -18.46 19.78
CA ALA A 33 -23.54 -17.95 20.50
C ALA A 33 -24.52 -19.10 20.76
N CYS A 34 -25.40 -18.94 21.75
CA CYS A 34 -26.49 -19.87 22.00
C CYS A 34 -27.81 -19.14 22.16
N ASP A 35 -28.90 -19.86 21.85
CA ASP A 35 -30.28 -19.44 22.04
C ASP A 35 -30.61 -18.07 21.40
N LEU A 36 -30.05 -17.81 20.20
CA LEU A 36 -30.35 -16.59 19.47
C LEU A 36 -31.83 -16.54 19.05
N PRO A 37 -32.47 -15.36 19.07
CA PRO A 37 -33.84 -15.22 18.58
C PRO A 37 -33.89 -15.39 17.07
N ASN A 38 -34.92 -16.07 16.57
CA ASN A 38 -35.14 -16.17 15.13
C ASN A 38 -35.76 -14.87 14.59
N THR A 39 -35.03 -14.21 13.69
CA THR A 39 -35.39 -12.94 13.05
C THR A 39 -35.75 -13.09 11.57
N ALA A 40 -35.69 -14.30 11.01
CA ALA A 40 -36.08 -14.57 9.64
C ALA A 40 -37.59 -14.33 9.42
N ILE A 41 -37.94 -13.69 8.30
CA ILE A 41 -39.33 -13.37 7.96
C ILE A 41 -39.97 -14.58 7.26
N HIS A 42 -41.08 -15.09 7.81
CA HIS A 42 -41.96 -16.01 7.09
C HIS A 42 -42.57 -15.30 5.87
N CYS A 43 -42.16 -15.64 4.65
CA CYS A 43 -42.94 -15.32 3.45
C CYS A 43 -44.26 -16.10 3.51
N GLY A 44 -45.36 -15.41 3.83
CA GLY A 44 -46.68 -15.99 3.81
C GLY A 44 -47.09 -16.44 2.41
N GLY A 45 -47.37 -17.74 2.26
CA GLY A 45 -48.08 -18.32 1.12
C GLY A 45 -47.25 -19.26 0.24
N PHE A 46 -47.56 -20.56 0.31
CA PHE A 46 -47.15 -21.63 -0.62
C PHE A 46 -45.71 -22.20 -0.52
N CYS A 47 -45.16 -22.42 0.68
CA CYS A 47 -44.24 -23.55 0.92
C CYS A 47 -44.01 -23.75 2.43
N GLU A 48 -44.67 -24.72 3.07
CA GLU A 48 -44.43 -25.06 4.49
C GLU A 48 -43.12 -25.84 4.74
N SER A 49 -42.25 -25.99 3.73
CA SER A 49 -41.05 -26.86 3.82
C SER A 49 -39.71 -26.15 4.03
N LEU A 50 -39.67 -24.83 4.18
CA LEU A 50 -38.44 -24.08 4.46
C LEU A 50 -38.65 -23.19 5.70
N GLN A 51 -38.33 -23.71 6.89
CA GLN A 51 -38.18 -22.89 8.11
C GLN A 51 -36.86 -22.14 8.04
N ASP A 52 -36.88 -20.95 7.46
CA ASP A 52 -35.73 -20.04 7.44
C ASP A 52 -35.42 -19.58 8.88
N LYS A 53 -34.14 -19.60 9.25
CA LYS A 53 -33.61 -19.18 10.55
C LYS A 53 -32.66 -18.01 10.33
N THR A 54 -32.41 -17.24 11.38
CA THR A 54 -31.38 -16.18 11.38
C THR A 54 -30.07 -16.69 10.81
N ASP A 55 -29.43 -15.86 9.98
CA ASP A 55 -28.09 -16.06 9.44
C ASP A 55 -27.09 -15.19 10.24
N PRO A 56 -26.66 -15.60 11.45
CA PRO A 56 -25.97 -14.69 12.34
C PRO A 56 -24.50 -14.46 11.97
N TYR A 57 -24.09 -13.21 12.16
CA TYR A 57 -22.68 -12.82 12.27
C TYR A 57 -22.50 -11.79 13.41
N VAL A 58 -21.29 -11.70 13.95
CA VAL A 58 -20.93 -10.71 14.98
C VAL A 58 -20.16 -9.56 14.36
N ARG A 59 -20.59 -8.32 14.59
CA ARG A 59 -19.90 -7.09 14.18
C ARG A 59 -19.38 -6.36 15.42
N VAL A 60 -18.10 -6.03 15.43
CA VAL A 60 -17.52 -5.14 16.44
C VAL A 60 -17.82 -3.68 16.09
N MET A 61 -18.21 -2.90 17.09
CA MET A 61 -18.38 -1.45 17.01
C MET A 61 -17.48 -0.80 18.06
N VAL A 62 -16.65 0.16 17.68
CA VAL A 62 -15.82 0.92 18.62
C VAL A 62 -16.32 2.36 18.65
N ASN A 63 -16.78 2.83 19.80
CA ASN A 63 -17.44 4.13 19.95
C ASN A 63 -18.58 4.34 18.93
N GLY A 64 -19.34 3.28 18.63
CA GLY A 64 -20.39 3.30 17.61
C GLY A 64 -19.90 3.31 16.15
N LYS A 65 -18.59 3.26 15.87
CA LYS A 65 -18.02 3.13 14.52
C LYS A 65 -17.83 1.66 14.14
N LYS A 66 -18.19 1.29 12.90
CA LYS A 66 -18.13 -0.10 12.41
C LYS A 66 -16.68 -0.61 12.37
N GLY A 67 -16.44 -1.78 12.96
CA GLY A 67 -15.18 -2.52 12.94
C GLY A 67 -15.29 -3.88 12.22
N PRO A 68 -14.37 -4.82 12.52
CA PRO A 68 -14.36 -6.15 11.89
C PRO A 68 -15.62 -6.96 12.23
N ARG A 69 -15.92 -7.98 11.41
CA ARG A 69 -16.99 -8.95 11.66
C ARG A 69 -16.53 -10.38 11.47
N THR A 70 -17.27 -11.31 12.05
CA THR A 70 -17.16 -12.74 11.71
C THR A 70 -17.83 -13.05 10.38
N ARG A 71 -17.61 -14.27 9.86
CA ARG A 71 -18.44 -14.84 8.80
C ARG A 71 -19.90 -14.97 9.25
N THR A 72 -20.78 -14.99 8.26
CA THR A 72 -22.19 -15.38 8.41
C THR A 72 -22.27 -16.90 8.50
N ILE A 73 -22.98 -17.42 9.51
CA ILE A 73 -23.33 -18.85 9.59
C ILE A 73 -24.79 -18.97 9.18
N PRO A 74 -25.12 -19.71 8.12
CA PRO A 74 -26.48 -19.78 7.64
C PRO A 74 -27.36 -20.63 8.56
N ASN A 75 -28.57 -20.14 8.84
CA ASN A 75 -29.69 -20.86 9.42
C ASN A 75 -29.40 -21.51 10.79
N ASP A 76 -28.64 -20.83 11.66
CA ASP A 76 -28.21 -21.38 12.94
C ASP A 76 -28.43 -20.39 14.10
N LEU A 77 -29.21 -20.82 15.10
CA LEU A 77 -29.45 -20.03 16.32
C LEU A 77 -28.41 -20.32 17.42
N ASN A 78 -27.54 -21.31 17.21
CA ASN A 78 -26.43 -21.67 18.08
C ASN A 78 -25.09 -21.70 17.32
N PRO A 79 -24.77 -20.61 16.58
CA PRO A 79 -23.64 -20.57 15.67
C PRO A 79 -22.31 -20.77 16.39
N GLN A 80 -21.39 -21.51 15.74
CA GLN A 80 -20.00 -21.68 16.16
C GLN A 80 -19.05 -21.06 15.13
N TRP A 81 -18.53 -19.88 15.43
CA TRP A 81 -17.61 -19.17 14.55
C TRP A 81 -16.17 -19.65 14.76
N GLU A 82 -15.71 -19.66 16.02
CA GLU A 82 -14.30 -19.88 16.40
C GLU A 82 -13.33 -18.97 15.62
N GLU A 83 -13.71 -17.70 15.43
CA GLU A 83 -13.00 -16.73 14.61
C GLU A 83 -12.30 -15.66 15.44
N LYS A 84 -11.09 -15.27 15.04
CA LYS A 84 -10.33 -14.16 15.64
C LYS A 84 -10.57 -12.87 14.85
N LEU A 85 -10.98 -11.83 15.55
CA LEU A 85 -11.13 -10.47 15.04
C LEU A 85 -10.02 -9.59 15.62
N ILE A 86 -9.32 -8.86 14.75
CA ILE A 86 -8.27 -7.92 15.12
C ILE A 86 -8.88 -6.52 15.19
N VAL A 87 -8.90 -5.93 16.39
CA VAL A 87 -9.52 -4.64 16.65
C VAL A 87 -8.44 -3.63 17.05
N HIS A 88 -8.07 -2.74 16.13
CA HIS A 88 -7.12 -1.68 16.42
C HIS A 88 -7.77 -0.56 17.26
N LEU A 89 -7.23 -0.34 18.45
CA LEU A 89 -7.65 0.74 19.33
C LEU A 89 -6.60 1.85 19.30
N LEU A 90 -7.04 3.08 19.05
CA LEU A 90 -6.20 4.27 19.07
C LEU A 90 -7.05 5.49 19.42
N GLY A 91 -6.77 6.11 20.55
CA GLY A 91 -7.52 7.26 21.05
C GLY A 91 -8.40 6.91 22.26
N GLU A 92 -9.37 7.80 22.55
CA GLU A 92 -10.33 7.59 23.64
C GLU A 92 -11.31 6.48 23.28
N VAL A 93 -11.38 5.41 24.08
CA VAL A 93 -12.35 4.32 23.90
C VAL A 93 -13.41 4.41 25.00
N LYS A 94 -14.67 4.56 24.61
CA LYS A 94 -15.86 4.67 25.48
C LYS A 94 -16.64 3.36 25.55
N SER A 95 -16.81 2.70 24.40
CA SER A 95 -17.47 1.39 24.33
C SER A 95 -16.93 0.55 23.18
N ILE A 96 -16.88 -0.76 23.40
CA ILE A 96 -16.69 -1.77 22.35
C ILE A 96 -17.93 -2.66 22.34
N ASP A 97 -18.81 -2.46 21.37
CA ASP A 97 -20.08 -3.19 21.28
C ASP A 97 -19.95 -4.34 20.28
N LEU A 98 -20.34 -5.55 20.70
CA LEU A 98 -20.42 -6.74 19.87
C LEU A 98 -21.87 -6.92 19.45
N GLN A 99 -22.21 -6.55 18.21
CA GLN A 99 -23.56 -6.63 17.67
C GLN A 99 -23.72 -7.91 16.86
N ILE A 100 -24.69 -8.75 17.23
CA ILE A 100 -25.14 -9.88 16.43
C ILE A 100 -26.16 -9.37 15.42
N LYS A 101 -25.98 -9.73 14.16
CA LYS A 101 -26.84 -9.30 13.05
C LYS A 101 -27.22 -10.47 12.16
N ASP A 102 -28.35 -10.32 11.49
CA ASP A 102 -28.91 -11.25 10.51
C ASP A 102 -28.61 -10.76 9.09
N ASP A 103 -27.92 -11.57 8.29
CA ASP A 103 -27.53 -11.24 6.91
C ASP A 103 -28.73 -11.29 5.93
N ASN A 104 -29.83 -12.00 6.27
CA ASN A 104 -31.00 -12.22 5.40
C ASN A 104 -32.16 -11.24 5.62
N ALA A 105 -32.02 -10.23 6.47
CA ALA A 105 -33.10 -9.28 6.73
C ALA A 105 -33.38 -8.39 5.48
N MET A 106 -34.62 -8.41 4.95
CA MET A 106 -35.05 -7.68 3.74
C MET A 106 -34.86 -6.13 3.78
N GLN A 107 -34.41 -5.55 4.90
CA GLN A 107 -34.14 -4.11 5.06
C GLN A 107 -32.68 -3.81 5.45
N GLY A 108 -31.74 -4.66 5.00
CA GLY A 108 -30.35 -4.61 5.41
C GLY A 108 -30.12 -5.31 6.74
N ALA A 109 -28.85 -5.62 7.07
CA ALA A 109 -28.50 -6.51 8.16
C ALA A 109 -29.21 -6.18 9.49
N GLY A 110 -30.20 -7.02 9.83
CA GLY A 110 -31.13 -6.80 10.93
C GLY A 110 -30.44 -6.96 12.27
N PHE A 111 -30.62 -6.02 13.18
CA PHE A 111 -30.06 -6.13 14.52
C PHE A 111 -30.74 -7.26 15.28
N VAL A 112 -29.96 -8.22 15.81
CA VAL A 112 -30.47 -9.36 16.58
C VAL A 112 -30.30 -9.08 18.08
N ALA A 113 -29.06 -8.87 18.52
CA ALA A 113 -28.71 -8.66 19.92
C ALA A 113 -27.32 -7.98 20.04
N MET A 114 -26.95 -7.52 21.22
CA MET A 114 -25.59 -7.00 21.47
C MET A 114 -25.07 -7.29 22.88
N THR A 115 -23.76 -7.22 23.06
CA THR A 115 -23.12 -7.03 24.37
C THR A 115 -22.06 -5.93 24.27
N SER A 116 -21.74 -5.26 25.37
CA SER A 116 -20.75 -4.18 25.41
C SER A 116 -19.58 -4.55 26.33
N LEU A 117 -18.36 -4.28 25.87
CA LEU A 117 -17.13 -4.38 26.64
C LEU A 117 -16.70 -2.96 26.99
N THR A 118 -16.60 -2.65 28.28
CA THR A 118 -16.18 -1.31 28.75
C THR A 118 -14.66 -1.24 28.89
N PRO A 119 -14.04 -0.04 28.92
CA PRO A 119 -12.59 0.10 29.12
C PRO A 119 -12.09 -0.60 30.40
N GLU A 120 -12.87 -0.59 31.48
CA GLU A 120 -12.53 -1.25 32.74
C GLU A 120 -12.44 -2.78 32.62
N PHE A 121 -13.14 -3.36 31.63
CA PHE A 121 -13.09 -4.78 31.30
C PHE A 121 -11.69 -5.20 30.81
N PHE A 122 -10.99 -4.28 30.13
CA PHE A 122 -9.63 -4.50 29.60
C PHE A 122 -8.53 -3.98 30.53
N ALA A 123 -8.76 -2.88 31.24
CA ALA A 123 -7.78 -2.27 32.12
C ALA A 123 -7.30 -3.19 33.27
N ASN A 124 -8.10 -4.22 33.61
CA ASN A 124 -7.81 -5.15 34.70
C ASN A 124 -7.33 -6.54 34.22
N HIS A 125 -7.27 -6.81 32.91
CA HIS A 125 -6.95 -8.14 32.38
C HIS A 125 -6.17 -8.07 31.07
N ASP A 126 -4.89 -8.45 31.09
CA ASP A 126 -4.07 -8.64 29.88
C ASP A 126 -4.65 -9.74 28.97
N LYS A 127 -5.37 -10.69 29.57
CA LYS A 127 -6.02 -11.81 28.89
C LYS A 127 -7.32 -12.17 29.58
N ILE A 128 -8.36 -12.31 28.77
CA ILE A 128 -9.67 -12.80 29.15
C ILE A 128 -9.80 -14.22 28.60
N SER A 129 -9.90 -15.19 29.50
CA SER A 129 -10.18 -16.58 29.16
C SER A 129 -11.60 -16.74 28.59
N LYS A 130 -11.85 -17.85 27.90
CA LYS A 130 -13.16 -18.15 27.29
C LYS A 130 -14.28 -17.99 28.32
N MET A 131 -15.22 -17.09 28.06
CA MET A 131 -16.36 -16.78 28.92
C MET A 131 -17.64 -16.61 28.09
N TRP A 132 -18.79 -16.65 28.75
CA TRP A 132 -20.11 -16.37 28.15
C TRP A 132 -20.63 -15.05 28.68
N LEU A 133 -20.96 -14.13 27.77
CA LEU A 133 -21.55 -12.83 28.07
C LEU A 133 -23.05 -12.86 27.79
N PRO A 134 -23.88 -12.23 28.64
CA PRO A 134 -25.30 -12.06 28.36
C PRO A 134 -25.50 -11.15 27.15
N LEU A 135 -26.56 -11.40 26.39
CA LEU A 135 -26.94 -10.59 25.24
C LEU A 135 -28.14 -9.70 25.55
N TYR A 136 -28.11 -8.46 25.06
CA TYR A 136 -29.16 -7.48 25.19
C TYR A 136 -29.90 -7.31 23.87
N MET A 137 -31.23 -7.38 23.92
CA MET A 137 -32.13 -7.26 22.76
C MET A 137 -32.86 -5.92 22.78
N GLN A 138 -33.19 -5.37 21.61
CA GLN A 138 -34.07 -4.21 21.52
C GLN A 138 -35.53 -4.66 21.72
N LYS A 139 -36.18 -4.14 22.77
CA LYS A 139 -37.62 -4.26 22.99
C LYS A 139 -38.28 -2.93 22.60
N VAL A 140 -39.29 -2.98 21.74
CA VAL A 140 -40.19 -1.85 21.52
C VAL A 140 -41.14 -1.79 22.71
N ALA A 141 -41.06 -0.73 23.50
CA ALA A 141 -42.03 -0.49 24.56
C ALA A 141 -43.33 0.11 23.97
N ALA A 142 -44.45 -0.02 24.70
CA ALA A 142 -45.78 0.40 24.25
C ALA A 142 -45.93 1.91 23.95
N ASP A 143 -44.90 2.71 24.21
CA ASP A 143 -44.78 4.15 24.04
C ASP A 143 -43.81 4.55 22.91
N ASP A 144 -43.51 3.64 21.97
CA ASP A 144 -42.55 3.82 20.86
C ASP A 144 -41.10 4.13 21.32
N MET A 145 -40.79 3.94 22.60
CA MET A 145 -39.44 4.05 23.14
C MET A 145 -38.72 2.69 23.04
N VAL A 146 -37.56 2.64 22.36
CA VAL A 146 -36.73 1.42 22.31
C VAL A 146 -35.97 1.27 23.64
N LYS A 147 -36.28 0.21 24.40
CA LYS A 147 -35.53 -0.15 25.62
C LYS A 147 -34.77 -1.46 25.39
N SER A 148 -33.49 -1.51 25.76
CA SER A 148 -32.72 -2.75 25.73
C SER A 148 -33.03 -3.61 26.97
N ALA A 149 -33.37 -4.87 26.79
CA ALA A 149 -33.55 -5.83 27.88
C ALA A 149 -32.54 -6.97 27.75
N GLU A 150 -31.97 -7.41 28.88
CA GLU A 150 -31.13 -8.61 28.94
C GLU A 150 -31.95 -9.83 28.53
N SER A 151 -31.36 -10.71 27.74
CA SER A 151 -31.96 -12.00 27.37
C SER A 151 -31.77 -13.00 28.52
N ASP A 152 -32.83 -13.70 28.89
CA ASP A 152 -32.77 -14.74 29.93
C ASP A 152 -31.97 -15.98 29.46
N THR A 153 -31.81 -16.16 28.13
CA THR A 153 -31.22 -17.39 27.54
C THR A 153 -30.06 -17.10 26.59
N ALA A 154 -30.14 -16.05 25.78
CA ALA A 154 -29.17 -15.81 24.71
C ALA A 154 -27.81 -15.32 25.25
N LYS A 155 -26.73 -15.98 24.83
CA LYS A 155 -25.37 -15.65 25.29
C LYS A 155 -24.36 -15.69 24.14
N LEU A 156 -23.28 -14.93 24.29
CA LEU A 156 -22.14 -14.91 23.36
C LEU A 156 -20.86 -15.35 24.06
N SER A 157 -20.18 -16.36 23.51
CA SER A 157 -18.90 -16.83 24.02
C SER A 157 -17.73 -16.11 23.35
N ILE A 158 -16.87 -15.50 24.17
CA ILE A 158 -15.68 -14.78 23.70
C ILE A 158 -14.43 -15.13 24.52
N SER A 159 -13.26 -14.91 23.94
CA SER A 159 -12.01 -14.69 24.66
C SER A 159 -11.28 -13.49 24.06
N ALA A 160 -10.45 -12.81 24.85
CA ALA A 160 -9.79 -11.59 24.38
C ALA A 160 -8.38 -11.44 24.94
N LYS A 161 -7.50 -10.77 24.18
CA LYS A 161 -6.17 -10.36 24.63
C LYS A 161 -5.88 -8.96 24.10
N PHE A 162 -5.52 -8.04 24.98
CA PHE A 162 -5.05 -6.72 24.58
C PHE A 162 -3.52 -6.73 24.47
N LYS A 163 -2.99 -6.08 23.44
CA LYS A 163 -1.56 -5.85 23.25
C LYS A 163 -1.30 -4.35 23.11
N PRO A 164 -0.69 -3.69 24.09
CA PRO A 164 -0.30 -2.29 23.99
C PRO A 164 0.67 -2.06 22.83
N SER A 165 0.57 -0.92 22.16
CA SER A 165 1.48 -0.56 21.06
C SER A 165 2.93 -0.44 21.51
N ASP A 166 3.16 0.02 22.75
CA ASP A 166 4.50 0.31 23.27
C ASP A 166 5.26 -0.95 23.72
N GLU A 167 4.59 -2.10 23.75
CA GLU A 167 5.17 -3.42 24.04
C GLU A 167 5.53 -4.21 22.77
N LEU A 168 5.30 -3.64 21.58
CA LEU A 168 5.59 -4.30 20.31
C LEU A 168 7.09 -4.31 20.03
N THR A 169 7.74 -5.47 20.19
CA THR A 169 9.17 -5.66 19.91
C THR A 169 9.44 -6.56 18.72
N SER A 170 8.59 -7.57 18.49
CA SER A 170 8.75 -8.53 17.39
C SER A 170 8.68 -7.87 16.02
N THR A 171 9.56 -8.27 15.11
CA THR A 171 9.51 -7.90 13.69
C THR A 171 8.47 -8.70 12.92
N GLU A 172 7.97 -9.81 13.45
CA GLU A 172 6.86 -10.54 12.85
C GLU A 172 5.54 -9.81 13.14
N CYS A 173 4.79 -9.47 12.09
CA CYS A 173 3.41 -9.02 12.21
C CYS A 173 2.50 -10.25 12.44
N PRO A 174 1.87 -10.39 13.62
CA PRO A 174 1.11 -11.59 13.97
C PRO A 174 -0.27 -11.69 13.29
N TYR A 175 -0.64 -10.70 12.46
CA TYR A 175 -1.97 -10.55 11.87
C TYR A 175 -1.93 -10.69 10.33
N SER A 176 -1.04 -11.53 9.81
CA SER A 176 -0.92 -11.85 8.39
C SER A 176 -1.30 -13.29 8.10
N ALA A 177 -1.71 -13.57 6.86
CA ALA A 177 -1.92 -14.91 6.34
C ALA A 177 -0.61 -15.71 6.22
N TYR A 178 0.53 -15.02 6.10
CA TYR A 178 1.85 -15.62 5.98
C TYR A 178 2.70 -15.33 7.22
N PRO A 179 3.34 -16.35 7.82
CA PRO A 179 4.25 -16.15 8.94
C PRO A 179 5.56 -15.52 8.45
N GLN A 180 6.35 -14.99 9.38
CA GLN A 180 7.72 -14.60 9.05
C GLN A 180 8.59 -15.83 8.77
N ARG A 181 9.43 -15.75 7.73
CA ARG A 181 10.31 -16.79 7.24
C ARG A 181 11.76 -16.43 7.51
N ALA A 182 12.45 -17.19 8.36
CA ALA A 182 13.90 -17.08 8.54
C ALA A 182 14.66 -17.82 7.43
N GLY A 183 15.96 -17.56 7.31
CA GLY A 183 16.80 -18.24 6.33
C GLY A 183 16.55 -17.81 4.90
N CYS A 184 16.08 -16.57 4.71
CA CYS A 184 15.90 -15.98 3.39
C CYS A 184 17.16 -15.20 2.97
N GLY A 185 17.27 -14.92 1.68
CA GLY A 185 18.20 -13.94 1.13
C GLY A 185 17.42 -12.76 0.57
N VAL A 186 17.94 -11.54 0.70
CA VAL A 186 17.31 -10.34 0.14
C VAL A 186 18.35 -9.48 -0.57
N ARG A 187 18.01 -9.01 -1.77
CA ARG A 187 18.69 -7.91 -2.46
C ARG A 187 17.69 -6.78 -2.70
N LEU A 188 18.10 -5.56 -2.38
CA LEU A 188 17.28 -4.36 -2.48
C LEU A 188 17.69 -3.56 -3.72
N TYR A 189 16.71 -3.03 -4.44
CA TYR A 189 16.90 -2.26 -5.67
C TYR A 189 16.17 -0.94 -5.56
N HIS A 190 16.83 0.13 -5.98
CA HIS A 190 16.17 1.38 -6.34
C HIS A 190 16.49 1.66 -7.80
N ASP A 191 15.44 2.05 -8.52
CA ASP A 191 15.32 2.14 -9.97
C ASP A 191 15.53 0.80 -10.72
N ALA A 192 15.33 0.85 -12.03
CA ALA A 192 15.47 -0.31 -12.90
C ALA A 192 16.94 -0.65 -13.20
N HIS A 193 17.79 0.37 -13.26
CA HIS A 193 19.22 0.24 -13.54
C HIS A 193 20.06 1.09 -12.58
N MET A 194 21.20 0.57 -12.16
CA MET A 194 22.06 1.23 -11.18
C MET A 194 23.31 1.85 -11.81
N ILE A 195 23.56 3.12 -11.47
CA ILE A 195 24.80 3.84 -11.77
C ILE A 195 25.64 4.04 -10.51
N LYS A 196 26.88 4.52 -10.66
CA LYS A 196 27.72 4.81 -9.50
C LYS A 196 27.19 6.04 -8.74
N LEU A 197 26.76 5.80 -7.50
CA LEU A 197 26.39 6.83 -6.53
C LEU A 197 27.55 7.14 -5.55
N PRO A 198 27.45 8.21 -4.75
CA PRO A 198 28.39 8.45 -3.65
C PRO A 198 28.54 7.24 -2.72
N ASP A 199 29.77 6.93 -2.32
CA ASP A 199 30.05 5.77 -1.48
C ASP A 199 29.36 5.88 -0.11
N VAL A 200 28.60 4.85 0.26
CA VAL A 200 27.96 4.74 1.58
C VAL A 200 28.42 3.49 2.32
N TYR A 201 28.64 3.62 3.63
CA TYR A 201 29.27 2.58 4.44
C TYR A 201 28.34 2.05 5.53
N THR A 202 28.14 0.73 5.50
CA THR A 202 27.48 -0.09 6.52
C THR A 202 28.50 -0.61 7.55
N ALA A 203 28.03 -1.32 8.58
CA ALA A 203 28.88 -2.06 9.50
C ALA A 203 29.70 -3.17 8.80
N ALA A 204 29.20 -3.69 7.67
CA ALA A 204 29.87 -4.71 6.87
C ALA A 204 30.84 -4.14 5.82
N GLY A 205 30.92 -2.80 5.67
CA GLY A 205 31.76 -2.13 4.68
C GLY A 205 30.95 -1.34 3.66
N LEU A 206 31.52 -1.14 2.47
CA LEU A 206 30.88 -0.40 1.37
C LEU A 206 29.57 -1.11 0.97
N TYR A 207 28.48 -0.36 0.94
CA TYR A 207 27.20 -0.86 0.43
C TYR A 207 27.27 -1.05 -1.08
N GLN A 208 26.72 -2.14 -1.59
CA GLN A 208 26.61 -2.41 -3.01
C GLN A 208 25.14 -2.47 -3.39
N ALA A 209 24.69 -1.48 -4.17
CA ALA A 209 23.33 -1.46 -4.64
C ALA A 209 23.09 -2.56 -5.70
N GLY A 210 21.85 -3.03 -5.79
CA GLY A 210 21.42 -3.95 -6.83
C GLY A 210 21.16 -3.25 -8.17
N ASP A 211 21.30 -3.99 -9.26
CA ASP A 211 20.96 -3.55 -10.62
C ASP A 211 19.82 -4.43 -11.16
N LEU A 212 18.59 -3.93 -11.07
CA LEU A 212 17.39 -4.78 -11.07
C LEU A 212 17.16 -5.46 -12.41
N TRP A 213 17.09 -4.70 -13.50
CA TRP A 213 16.71 -5.25 -14.80
C TRP A 213 17.83 -6.10 -15.40
N ASN A 214 19.09 -5.78 -15.09
CA ASN A 214 20.22 -6.65 -15.39
C ASN A 214 20.12 -7.98 -14.64
N ASP A 215 19.84 -7.94 -13.32
CA ASP A 215 19.62 -9.15 -12.53
C ASP A 215 18.42 -9.97 -13.04
N ILE A 216 17.27 -9.34 -13.37
CA ILE A 216 16.09 -10.03 -13.91
C ILE A 216 16.40 -10.68 -15.26
N TYR A 217 17.09 -9.97 -16.17
CA TYR A 217 17.48 -10.52 -17.46
C TYR A 217 18.36 -11.76 -17.27
N ASP A 218 19.36 -11.68 -16.39
CA ASP A 218 20.25 -12.80 -16.12
C ASP A 218 19.50 -13.99 -15.51
N SER A 219 18.55 -13.75 -14.61
CA SER A 219 17.69 -14.82 -14.07
C SER A 219 16.84 -15.47 -15.16
N PHE A 220 16.21 -14.70 -16.04
CA PHE A 220 15.43 -15.26 -17.16
C PHE A 220 16.29 -16.03 -18.16
N ALA A 221 17.44 -15.47 -18.54
CA ALA A 221 18.36 -16.12 -19.48
C ALA A 221 18.84 -17.48 -18.93
N ASN A 222 19.12 -17.54 -17.63
CA ASN A 222 19.66 -18.73 -16.96
C ASN A 222 18.60 -19.71 -16.42
N ALA A 223 17.32 -19.33 -16.38
CA ALA A 223 16.23 -20.18 -15.89
C ALA A 223 16.20 -21.53 -16.60
N GLN A 224 15.96 -22.62 -15.88
CA GLN A 224 15.94 -23.97 -16.45
C GLN A 224 14.58 -24.66 -16.30
N LYS A 225 13.72 -24.19 -15.39
CA LYS A 225 12.53 -24.94 -14.97
C LYS A 225 11.25 -24.12 -14.99
N VAL A 226 11.25 -22.91 -14.45
CA VAL A 226 10.03 -22.14 -14.21
C VAL A 226 10.26 -20.65 -14.29
N ILE A 227 9.33 -19.95 -14.94
CA ILE A 227 9.20 -18.49 -14.90
C ILE A 227 7.72 -18.18 -14.70
N TYR A 228 7.35 -17.60 -13.55
CA TYR A 228 6.02 -17.03 -13.33
C TYR A 228 6.09 -15.52 -13.23
N ILE A 229 5.13 -14.84 -13.85
CA ILE A 229 5.06 -13.38 -13.86
C ILE A 229 3.63 -12.95 -13.53
N THR A 230 3.46 -12.06 -12.56
CA THR A 230 2.28 -11.21 -12.45
C THR A 230 2.66 -9.78 -12.72
N GLY A 231 1.84 -9.09 -13.50
CA GLY A 231 2.01 -7.67 -13.76
C GLY A 231 0.66 -7.00 -13.91
N TRP A 232 0.62 -5.71 -13.60
CA TRP A 232 -0.47 -4.85 -14.02
C TRP A 232 -0.39 -4.60 -15.53
N SER A 233 0.84 -4.49 -16.06
CA SER A 233 1.14 -4.48 -17.50
C SER A 233 2.42 -5.26 -17.76
N ILE A 234 2.57 -5.76 -18.98
CA ILE A 234 3.82 -6.35 -19.50
C ILE A 234 3.97 -5.90 -20.94
N TRP A 235 5.19 -5.56 -21.36
CA TRP A 235 5.46 -5.18 -22.74
C TRP A 235 6.50 -6.13 -23.38
N PRO A 236 6.10 -7.02 -24.31
CA PRO A 236 7.01 -8.01 -24.88
C PRO A 236 8.19 -7.41 -25.64
N GLU A 237 8.03 -6.22 -26.24
CA GLU A 237 9.10 -5.56 -27.00
C GLU A 237 10.13 -4.87 -26.10
N LEU A 238 9.92 -4.86 -24.77
CA LEU A 238 10.81 -4.24 -23.82
C LEU A 238 12.21 -4.88 -23.83
N LYS A 239 13.26 -4.04 -23.83
CA LYS A 239 14.63 -4.46 -23.56
C LYS A 239 15.01 -4.19 -22.11
N LEU A 240 15.32 -5.27 -21.38
CA LEU A 240 15.77 -5.19 -19.99
C LEU A 240 17.21 -4.66 -19.89
N LYS A 241 18.11 -5.15 -20.76
CA LYS A 241 19.49 -4.67 -20.88
C LYS A 241 19.57 -3.64 -22.01
N ARG A 242 20.03 -2.43 -21.70
CA ARG A 242 20.17 -1.32 -22.67
C ARG A 242 21.60 -0.82 -22.82
N LEU A 243 22.47 -1.17 -21.87
CA LEU A 243 23.87 -0.75 -21.87
C LEU A 243 24.78 -1.97 -21.78
N PRO A 244 25.94 -1.95 -22.47
CA PRO A 244 26.40 -0.89 -23.37
C PRO A 244 25.58 -0.83 -24.68
N LEU A 245 25.46 0.35 -25.29
CA LEU A 245 24.55 0.58 -26.45
C LEU A 245 24.90 -0.23 -27.70
N GLU A 246 26.15 -0.71 -27.80
CA GLU A 246 26.63 -1.53 -28.90
C GLU A 246 26.16 -2.99 -28.82
N GLU A 247 25.69 -3.44 -27.66
CA GLU A 247 25.19 -4.80 -27.46
C GLU A 247 23.68 -4.86 -27.71
N ASP A 248 23.28 -5.63 -28.73
CA ASP A 248 21.88 -5.86 -29.03
C ASP A 248 21.38 -7.11 -28.29
N HIS A 249 20.60 -6.89 -27.23
CA HIS A 249 19.99 -7.95 -26.45
C HIS A 249 18.55 -8.25 -26.93
N GLU A 250 18.16 -9.52 -26.80
CA GLU A 250 16.78 -10.00 -27.04
C GLU A 250 15.76 -9.16 -26.26
N THR A 251 14.58 -8.94 -26.85
CA THR A 251 13.44 -8.38 -26.12
C THR A 251 12.92 -9.37 -25.08
N LEU A 252 12.14 -8.87 -24.12
CA LEU A 252 11.50 -9.69 -23.09
C LEU A 252 10.68 -10.84 -23.71
N GLY A 253 9.91 -10.53 -24.76
CA GLY A 253 9.09 -11.48 -25.48
C GLY A 253 9.92 -12.58 -26.15
N GLU A 254 10.98 -12.20 -26.86
CA GLU A 254 11.91 -13.13 -27.51
C GLU A 254 12.55 -14.07 -26.48
N LEU A 255 13.05 -13.50 -25.39
CA LEU A 255 13.65 -14.23 -24.27
C LEU A 255 12.67 -15.26 -23.69
N LEU A 256 11.45 -14.85 -23.33
CA LEU A 256 10.44 -15.75 -22.76
C LEU A 256 10.02 -16.86 -23.73
N VAL A 257 9.88 -16.55 -25.02
CA VAL A 257 9.57 -17.54 -26.06
C VAL A 257 10.71 -18.55 -26.20
N ARG A 258 11.97 -18.08 -26.21
CA ARG A 258 13.14 -18.94 -26.24
C ARG A 258 13.19 -19.88 -25.03
N LYS A 259 13.02 -19.36 -23.81
CA LYS A 259 12.99 -20.18 -22.58
C LYS A 259 11.85 -21.20 -22.61
N ALA A 260 10.66 -20.81 -23.04
CA ALA A 260 9.55 -21.75 -23.18
C ALA A 260 9.84 -22.85 -24.23
N ASN A 261 10.57 -22.53 -25.30
CA ASN A 261 11.01 -23.50 -26.31
C ASN A 261 12.06 -24.48 -25.79
N GLU A 262 12.95 -24.03 -24.90
CA GLU A 262 13.93 -24.84 -24.18
C GLU A 262 13.27 -25.78 -23.13
N GLY A 263 11.98 -25.59 -22.83
CA GLY A 263 11.21 -26.44 -21.92
C GLY A 263 10.91 -25.81 -20.55
N VAL A 264 11.29 -24.54 -20.34
CA VAL A 264 10.94 -23.79 -19.12
C VAL A 264 9.43 -23.59 -19.03
N CYS A 265 8.86 -23.80 -17.84
CA CYS A 265 7.44 -23.56 -17.57
C CYS A 265 7.17 -22.05 -17.41
N VAL A 266 6.84 -21.37 -18.51
CA VAL A 266 6.56 -19.92 -18.50
C VAL A 266 5.06 -19.63 -18.34
N ARG A 267 4.65 -18.94 -17.26
CA ARG A 267 3.24 -18.56 -16.95
C ARG A 267 3.11 -17.09 -16.61
N LEU A 268 2.24 -16.38 -17.32
CA LEU A 268 1.97 -14.97 -17.11
C LEU A 268 0.52 -14.81 -16.67
N LEU A 269 0.29 -14.05 -15.59
CA LEU A 269 -1.03 -13.68 -15.09
C LEU A 269 -1.14 -12.16 -15.07
N ILE A 270 -1.77 -11.59 -16.10
CA ILE A 270 -1.82 -10.14 -16.36
C ILE A 270 -3.23 -9.62 -16.11
N TRP A 271 -3.34 -8.36 -15.68
CA TRP A 271 -4.64 -7.70 -15.53
C TRP A 271 -5.34 -7.52 -16.90
N ASP A 272 -6.68 -7.65 -16.89
CA ASP A 272 -7.57 -7.35 -18.01
C ASP A 272 -7.99 -5.89 -17.96
N ASP A 273 -7.42 -5.04 -18.83
CA ASP A 273 -7.90 -3.69 -19.01
C ASP A 273 -9.19 -3.75 -19.84
N ALA A 274 -10.31 -3.89 -19.13
CA ALA A 274 -11.65 -3.94 -19.71
C ALA A 274 -12.05 -2.66 -20.49
N THR A 275 -11.17 -1.65 -20.58
CA THR A 275 -11.36 -0.45 -21.41
C THR A 275 -10.60 -0.49 -22.75
N SER A 276 -9.70 -1.46 -22.94
CA SER A 276 -9.10 -1.79 -24.23
C SER A 276 -10.15 -2.50 -25.10
N PHE A 277 -10.47 -1.94 -26.27
CA PHE A 277 -11.35 -2.60 -27.24
C PHE A 277 -10.84 -2.40 -28.67
N ASP A 278 -10.65 -3.51 -29.39
CA ASP A 278 -10.44 -3.54 -30.85
C ASP A 278 -11.74 -3.91 -31.56
N LEU A 279 -12.37 -2.92 -32.22
CA LEU A 279 -13.59 -3.11 -33.01
C LEU A 279 -13.32 -3.30 -34.51
N GLY A 280 -12.08 -3.57 -34.94
CA GLY A 280 -11.72 -3.86 -36.34
C GLY A 280 -11.81 -2.67 -37.31
N PHE A 281 -12.38 -1.54 -36.89
CA PHE A 281 -12.38 -0.25 -37.60
C PHE A 281 -12.02 0.94 -36.69
N TYR A 282 -11.78 0.67 -35.41
CA TYR A 282 -11.31 1.63 -34.41
C TYR A 282 -10.53 0.86 -33.34
N LYS A 283 -9.29 1.25 -33.10
CA LYS A 283 -8.43 0.74 -32.01
C LYS A 283 -8.28 1.91 -31.04
N SER A 284 -8.71 1.74 -29.79
CA SER A 284 -8.39 2.71 -28.72
C SER A 284 -7.46 2.02 -27.74
N ASP A 285 -6.27 2.58 -27.54
CA ASP A 285 -5.44 2.21 -26.40
C ASP A 285 -6.27 2.49 -25.13
N GLY A 286 -6.32 1.53 -24.21
CA GLY A 286 -7.13 1.62 -22.99
C GLY A 286 -6.84 2.91 -22.21
N LEU A 287 -7.78 3.32 -21.36
CA LEU A 287 -7.67 4.56 -20.55
C LEU A 287 -6.47 4.53 -19.58
N MET A 288 -5.84 3.38 -19.41
CA MET A 288 -4.81 3.11 -18.41
C MET A 288 -3.44 2.75 -19.01
N ALA A 289 -3.18 2.99 -20.30
CA ALA A 289 -1.87 2.78 -20.94
C ALA A 289 -1.24 1.39 -20.63
N THR A 290 -2.03 0.32 -20.80
CA THR A 290 -1.57 -1.07 -20.64
C THR A 290 -1.32 -1.75 -22.00
N HIS A 291 -0.50 -2.80 -22.02
CA HIS A 291 -0.17 -3.60 -23.21
C HIS A 291 -0.73 -5.03 -23.14
N ASP A 292 -1.85 -5.25 -22.46
CA ASP A 292 -2.40 -6.58 -22.19
C ASP A 292 -2.84 -7.32 -23.46
N GLU A 293 -3.68 -6.71 -24.29
CA GLU A 293 -4.16 -7.31 -25.55
C GLU A 293 -3.00 -7.59 -26.54
N GLU A 294 -2.05 -6.65 -26.62
CA GLU A 294 -0.87 -6.76 -27.48
C GLU A 294 0.02 -7.92 -27.04
N SER A 295 0.19 -8.08 -25.73
CA SER A 295 0.94 -9.20 -25.14
C SER A 295 0.28 -10.54 -25.41
N VAL A 296 -1.05 -10.64 -25.28
CA VAL A 296 -1.76 -11.88 -25.62
C VAL A 296 -1.61 -12.22 -27.09
N LYS A 297 -1.68 -11.22 -27.97
CA LYS A 297 -1.46 -11.42 -29.40
C LYS A 297 -0.04 -11.90 -29.70
N TYR A 298 0.96 -11.33 -29.04
CA TYR A 298 2.37 -11.72 -29.20
C TYR A 298 2.60 -13.19 -28.83
N PHE A 299 2.05 -13.66 -27.70
CA PHE A 299 2.30 -15.02 -27.21
C PHE A 299 1.33 -16.10 -27.73
N LYS A 300 0.28 -15.73 -28.48
CA LYS A 300 -0.85 -16.62 -28.86
C LYS A 300 -0.43 -17.98 -29.44
N ASP A 301 0.58 -17.99 -30.32
CA ASP A 301 1.05 -19.18 -31.03
C ASP A 301 2.40 -19.69 -30.51
N THR A 302 2.73 -19.36 -29.25
CA THR A 302 3.98 -19.73 -28.59
C THR A 302 3.73 -20.74 -27.45
N LYS A 303 4.81 -21.24 -26.82
CA LYS A 303 4.73 -22.08 -25.62
C LYS A 303 4.57 -21.28 -24.32
N VAL A 304 4.65 -19.95 -24.38
CA VAL A 304 4.39 -19.07 -23.24
C VAL A 304 2.88 -19.06 -22.99
N MET A 305 2.47 -19.30 -21.76
CA MET A 305 1.05 -19.27 -21.40
C MET A 305 0.74 -17.98 -20.66
N ILE A 306 0.05 -17.09 -21.35
CA ILE A 306 -0.46 -15.83 -20.82
C ILE A 306 -1.97 -15.94 -20.57
N GLU A 307 -2.39 -15.51 -19.39
CA GLU A 307 -3.80 -15.43 -18.99
C GLU A 307 -4.09 -14.00 -18.53
N ILE A 308 -4.98 -13.34 -19.26
CA ILE A 308 -5.56 -12.05 -18.87
C ILE A 308 -6.72 -12.33 -17.92
N VAL A 309 -6.75 -11.65 -16.77
CA VAL A 309 -7.76 -11.87 -15.73
C VAL A 309 -8.38 -10.56 -15.21
N PRO A 310 -9.73 -10.46 -15.17
CA PRO A 310 -10.40 -9.27 -14.67
C PRO A 310 -10.41 -9.23 -13.13
N CYS A 311 -10.31 -8.02 -12.57
CA CYS A 311 -10.46 -7.79 -11.14
C CYS A 311 -11.93 -7.46 -10.81
N SER A 312 -12.66 -8.43 -10.27
CA SER A 312 -14.09 -8.27 -9.96
C SER A 312 -14.29 -7.66 -8.55
N SER A 313 -15.13 -6.62 -8.40
CA SER A 313 -15.36 -5.93 -7.11
C SER A 313 -16.71 -6.24 -6.43
N ALA A 314 -16.78 -6.18 -5.08
CA ALA A 314 -17.88 -6.77 -4.28
C ALA A 314 -18.96 -5.73 -3.95
N GLY A 315 -18.58 -4.46 -4.07
CA GLY A 315 -19.24 -3.35 -3.41
C GLY A 315 -20.42 -2.75 -4.17
N PHE A 316 -20.70 -3.13 -5.42
CA PHE A 316 -21.79 -2.49 -6.16
C PHE A 316 -23.15 -3.18 -5.95
N ARG A 317 -23.19 -4.48 -5.61
CA ARG A 317 -24.44 -5.17 -5.27
C ARG A 317 -25.18 -4.58 -4.07
N HIS A 318 -24.48 -4.05 -3.06
CA HIS A 318 -25.09 -3.57 -1.82
C HIS A 318 -25.46 -2.08 -1.79
N ASN A 319 -25.07 -1.28 -2.79
CA ASN A 319 -25.44 0.14 -2.87
C ASN A 319 -26.58 0.41 -3.89
N LEU A 320 -27.20 -0.64 -4.42
CA LEU A 320 -28.22 -0.55 -5.49
C LEU A 320 -29.66 -0.62 -4.99
N ASP A 321 -29.90 -0.75 -3.68
CA ASP A 321 -31.25 -0.83 -3.07
C ASP A 321 -32.09 0.47 -3.19
N GLY A 322 -31.62 1.46 -3.95
CA GLY A 322 -32.34 2.71 -4.23
C GLY A 322 -32.33 3.19 -5.68
N VAL A 323 -31.74 2.45 -6.63
CA VAL A 323 -31.57 2.92 -8.02
C VAL A 323 -32.58 2.24 -8.95
N THR A 324 -33.57 3.01 -9.40
CA THR A 324 -34.74 2.49 -10.16
C THR A 324 -34.58 2.52 -11.69
N SER A 325 -33.50 3.11 -12.24
CA SER A 325 -33.33 3.19 -13.71
C SER A 325 -32.47 2.06 -14.28
N ILE A 326 -32.94 1.48 -15.38
CA ILE A 326 -32.25 0.44 -16.16
C ILE A 326 -30.90 0.95 -16.71
N THR A 327 -30.80 2.25 -17.03
CA THR A 327 -29.58 2.89 -17.53
C THR A 327 -28.47 3.00 -16.49
N SER A 328 -28.80 3.21 -15.21
CA SER A 328 -27.80 3.30 -14.14
C SER A 328 -27.37 1.92 -13.61
N LYS A 329 -28.20 0.89 -13.74
CA LYS A 329 -27.79 -0.52 -13.53
C LYS A 329 -26.84 -1.02 -14.62
N LEU A 330 -26.99 -0.57 -15.87
CA LEU A 330 -26.04 -0.88 -16.94
C LEU A 330 -24.69 -0.17 -16.75
N ALA A 331 -24.69 1.11 -16.36
CA ALA A 331 -23.47 1.84 -16.02
C ALA A 331 -22.76 1.26 -14.78
N ALA A 332 -23.53 0.77 -13.81
CA ALA A 332 -23.03 0.05 -12.63
C ALA A 332 -22.38 -1.30 -12.98
N ASN A 333 -23.01 -2.11 -13.83
CA ASN A 333 -22.48 -3.41 -14.25
C ASN A 333 -21.24 -3.27 -15.16
N LEU A 334 -21.18 -2.22 -15.98
CA LEU A 334 -19.97 -1.85 -16.72
C LEU A 334 -18.88 -1.29 -15.80
N GLY A 335 -19.24 -0.61 -14.70
CA GLY A 335 -18.31 -0.12 -13.68
C GLY A 335 -17.86 -1.16 -12.63
N GLU A 336 -18.58 -2.27 -12.45
CA GLU A 336 -18.25 -3.31 -11.46
C GLU A 336 -16.95 -4.08 -11.78
N SER A 337 -16.64 -4.21 -13.07
CA SER A 337 -15.48 -4.92 -13.63
C SER A 337 -14.38 -3.98 -14.15
N ALA A 338 -14.69 -2.69 -14.39
CA ALA A 338 -13.76 -1.71 -14.98
C ALA A 338 -13.05 -0.78 -13.98
N ASN A 339 -13.29 -0.90 -12.66
CA ASN A 339 -12.83 0.11 -11.69
C ASN A 339 -11.60 -0.28 -10.86
N PHE A 340 -11.25 -1.56 -10.74
CA PHE A 340 -10.14 -2.05 -9.92
C PHE A 340 -9.22 -2.97 -10.72
N THR A 341 -7.98 -3.11 -10.26
CA THR A 341 -6.91 -3.74 -11.02
C THR A 341 -6.26 -4.90 -10.28
N HIS A 342 -5.58 -5.76 -11.02
CA HIS A 342 -4.57 -6.62 -10.43
C HIS A 342 -3.22 -5.89 -10.43
N HIS A 343 -2.84 -5.36 -9.28
CA HIS A 343 -1.72 -4.42 -9.19
C HIS A 343 -0.40 -5.06 -8.68
N GLN A 344 -0.39 -6.39 -8.46
CA GLN A 344 0.79 -7.14 -8.04
C GLN A 344 1.84 -7.22 -9.16
N LYS A 345 3.06 -6.73 -8.89
CA LYS A 345 4.23 -6.94 -9.75
C LYS A 345 5.15 -7.99 -9.12
N THR A 346 5.14 -9.20 -9.66
CA THR A 346 5.97 -10.30 -9.14
C THR A 346 6.57 -11.12 -10.27
N ILE A 347 7.80 -11.57 -10.05
CA ILE A 347 8.47 -12.54 -10.91
C ILE A 347 8.96 -13.67 -10.02
N VAL A 348 8.67 -14.92 -10.38
CA VAL A 348 9.26 -16.12 -9.77
C VAL A 348 10.08 -16.81 -10.83
N VAL A 349 11.31 -17.16 -10.50
CA VAL A 349 12.23 -17.83 -11.43
C VAL A 349 13.17 -18.77 -10.68
N ASP A 350 13.54 -19.87 -11.32
CA ASP A 350 14.58 -20.75 -10.81
C ASP A 350 15.98 -20.24 -11.17
N GLU A 351 16.93 -20.39 -10.24
CA GLU A 351 18.33 -20.03 -10.42
C GLU A 351 19.26 -21.14 -9.93
N ALA A 352 20.51 -21.12 -10.38
CA ALA A 352 21.51 -22.08 -9.90
C ALA A 352 21.65 -21.98 -8.36
N ALA A 353 21.57 -23.11 -7.68
CA ALA A 353 21.92 -23.18 -6.27
C ALA A 353 23.43 -22.96 -6.06
N GLU A 354 23.81 -22.58 -4.85
CA GLU A 354 25.23 -22.37 -4.50
C GLU A 354 26.03 -23.69 -4.53
N TYR A 355 25.39 -24.82 -4.22
CA TYR A 355 26.01 -26.14 -4.19
C TYR A 355 25.11 -27.17 -4.89
N GLY A 356 25.74 -28.05 -5.68
CA GLY A 356 25.06 -29.13 -6.40
C GLY A 356 24.51 -28.69 -7.76
N GLU A 357 23.75 -29.59 -8.38
CA GLU A 357 23.16 -29.37 -9.73
C GLU A 357 21.70 -28.90 -9.66
N ALA A 358 21.09 -28.92 -8.48
CA ALA A 358 19.72 -28.46 -8.28
C ALA A 358 19.62 -26.93 -8.37
N GLN A 359 18.44 -26.46 -8.78
CA GLN A 359 18.11 -25.03 -8.85
C GLN A 359 17.43 -24.60 -7.54
N LYS A 360 17.75 -23.41 -7.05
CA LYS A 360 16.98 -22.70 -6.01
C LYS A 360 15.87 -21.87 -6.65
N VAL A 361 14.94 -21.35 -5.85
CA VAL A 361 13.90 -20.45 -6.35
C VAL A 361 14.08 -19.06 -5.77
N VAL A 362 13.89 -18.06 -6.62
CA VAL A 362 13.90 -16.65 -6.24
C VAL A 362 12.62 -15.97 -6.68
N ALA A 363 12.27 -14.90 -5.99
CA ALA A 363 11.12 -14.07 -6.32
C ALA A 363 11.48 -12.58 -6.30
N TYR A 364 11.02 -11.83 -7.30
CA TYR A 364 11.10 -10.37 -7.33
C TYR A 364 9.73 -9.80 -6.94
N VAL A 365 9.73 -8.81 -6.05
CA VAL A 365 8.52 -8.12 -5.56
C VAL A 365 8.81 -6.63 -5.38
N GLY A 366 7.95 -5.76 -5.90
CA GLY A 366 8.11 -4.31 -5.78
C GLY A 366 7.11 -3.48 -6.58
N GLY A 367 7.48 -2.25 -6.91
CA GLY A 367 6.65 -1.29 -7.65
C GLY A 367 6.80 -1.34 -9.18
N LEU A 368 7.94 -1.84 -9.68
CA LEU A 368 8.23 -1.89 -11.12
C LEU A 368 7.51 -3.03 -11.83
N ASP A 369 6.64 -2.69 -12.79
CA ASP A 369 6.20 -3.59 -13.85
C ASP A 369 7.33 -3.73 -14.90
N ILE A 370 7.34 -4.85 -15.63
CA ILE A 370 8.23 -5.08 -16.78
C ILE A 370 7.56 -4.58 -18.06
N CYS A 371 7.32 -3.27 -18.11
CA CYS A 371 6.72 -2.55 -19.23
C CYS A 371 7.48 -1.25 -19.56
N ASP A 372 6.98 -0.54 -20.56
CA ASP A 372 7.47 0.75 -21.06
C ASP A 372 7.54 1.84 -19.97
N GLY A 373 8.45 2.78 -20.12
CA GLY A 373 8.64 3.95 -19.27
C GLY A 373 9.32 3.69 -17.92
N ARG A 374 9.41 2.42 -17.49
CA ARG A 374 9.92 2.02 -16.16
C ARG A 374 11.44 1.91 -16.09
N TYR A 375 12.12 1.82 -17.24
CA TYR A 375 13.58 1.86 -17.25
C TYR A 375 14.06 3.26 -16.91
N ASP A 376 14.77 3.38 -15.81
CA ASP A 376 15.48 4.59 -15.43
C ASP A 376 16.66 4.23 -14.52
N ASN A 377 17.47 5.23 -14.23
CA ASN A 377 18.57 5.14 -13.30
C ASN A 377 18.59 6.35 -12.35
N PRO A 378 19.38 6.31 -11.26
CA PRO A 378 19.43 7.38 -10.25
C PRO A 378 19.77 8.80 -10.74
N ASP A 379 20.25 9.00 -11.98
CA ASP A 379 20.43 10.36 -12.53
C ASP A 379 19.09 10.97 -12.99
N HIS A 380 18.11 10.15 -13.37
CA HIS A 380 16.79 10.55 -13.85
C HIS A 380 16.83 11.59 -14.99
N PRO A 381 17.49 11.28 -16.12
CA PRO A 381 17.68 12.20 -17.22
C PRO A 381 16.35 12.62 -17.85
N LEU A 382 16.20 13.92 -18.11
CA LEU A 382 15.02 14.47 -18.77
C LEU A 382 15.15 14.45 -20.31
N PHE A 383 16.37 14.68 -20.81
CA PHE A 383 16.64 14.90 -22.24
C PHE A 383 17.85 14.15 -22.82
N PRO A 384 18.98 13.95 -22.10
CA PRO A 384 20.21 13.39 -22.69
C PRO A 384 20.09 11.95 -23.22
N THR A 385 19.09 11.21 -22.78
CA THR A 385 18.93 9.77 -23.08
C THR A 385 17.85 9.45 -24.11
N LEU A 386 17.19 10.48 -24.66
CA LEU A 386 16.05 10.33 -25.59
C LEU A 386 16.41 9.59 -26.88
N ASP A 387 17.66 9.71 -27.35
CA ASP A 387 18.17 9.07 -28.56
C ASP A 387 19.04 7.84 -28.29
N THR A 388 19.17 7.44 -27.02
CA THR A 388 20.02 6.36 -26.51
C THR A 388 19.19 5.39 -25.66
N GLU A 389 19.35 5.37 -24.33
CA GLU A 389 18.70 4.38 -23.45
C GLU A 389 17.17 4.44 -23.48
N HIS A 390 16.57 5.61 -23.76
CA HIS A 390 15.11 5.78 -23.82
C HIS A 390 14.56 5.86 -25.24
N LYS A 391 15.39 5.59 -26.25
CA LYS A 391 14.95 5.57 -27.64
C LYS A 391 13.96 4.42 -27.86
N GLY A 392 12.75 4.74 -28.32
CA GLY A 392 11.66 3.77 -28.47
C GLY A 392 11.02 3.36 -27.15
N ASP A 393 11.36 4.03 -26.04
CA ASP A 393 10.77 3.87 -24.71
C ASP A 393 10.57 5.26 -24.06
N TYR A 394 10.10 6.21 -24.87
CA TYR A 394 9.78 7.55 -24.41
C TYR A 394 8.44 7.55 -23.70
N HIS A 395 8.47 7.87 -22.40
CA HIS A 395 7.29 7.92 -21.55
C HIS A 395 7.05 9.34 -21.05
N GLN A 396 5.86 9.88 -21.29
CA GLN A 396 5.44 11.20 -20.83
C GLN A 396 3.90 11.26 -20.78
N CYS A 397 3.32 10.96 -19.62
CA CYS A 397 1.87 10.93 -19.44
C CYS A 397 1.32 12.20 -18.79
N CYS A 398 2.19 13.04 -18.22
CA CYS A 398 1.80 14.30 -17.60
C CYS A 398 1.47 15.40 -18.62
N ILE A 399 2.05 15.31 -19.82
CA ILE A 399 1.93 16.31 -20.89
C ILE A 399 1.75 15.61 -22.24
N LEU A 400 0.50 15.46 -22.65
CA LEU A 400 0.12 14.70 -23.84
C LEU A 400 0.58 15.37 -25.15
N GLY A 401 0.99 14.54 -26.11
CA GLY A 401 1.36 14.97 -27.46
C GLY A 401 2.76 15.58 -27.59
N THR A 402 3.62 15.45 -26.57
CA THR A 402 5.02 15.84 -26.68
C THR A 402 5.74 15.00 -27.73
N ASP A 403 6.63 15.64 -28.50
CA ASP A 403 7.50 14.94 -29.44
C ASP A 403 8.70 14.34 -28.68
N GLU A 404 8.82 13.01 -28.74
CA GLU A 404 9.86 12.21 -28.06
C GLU A 404 11.29 12.65 -28.39
N LYS A 405 11.51 13.27 -29.56
CA LYS A 405 12.83 13.74 -29.97
C LYS A 405 13.33 14.92 -29.15
N TYR A 406 12.42 15.73 -28.60
CA TYR A 406 12.77 16.96 -27.89
C TYR A 406 12.49 16.88 -26.39
N GLY A 407 11.64 15.94 -25.94
CA GLY A 407 11.34 15.73 -24.52
C GLY A 407 10.61 16.90 -23.84
N PRO A 408 10.65 17.01 -22.50
CA PRO A 408 11.27 16.06 -21.58
C PRO A 408 10.48 14.75 -21.45
N ARG A 409 11.18 13.62 -21.28
CA ARG A 409 10.53 12.42 -20.74
C ARG A 409 10.10 12.65 -19.28
N GLU A 410 9.26 11.76 -18.77
CA GLU A 410 8.92 11.66 -17.35
C GLU A 410 9.84 10.63 -16.68
N PRO A 411 10.85 11.03 -15.89
CA PRO A 411 11.71 10.08 -15.18
C PRO A 411 10.93 9.25 -14.16
N TRP A 412 11.38 8.03 -13.91
CA TRP A 412 10.68 7.02 -13.13
C TRP A 412 11.52 6.54 -11.95
N HIS A 413 11.20 7.00 -10.75
CA HIS A 413 11.82 6.54 -9.51
C HIS A 413 10.97 5.46 -8.84
N ASP A 414 11.55 4.30 -8.57
CA ASP A 414 10.82 3.17 -8.00
C ASP A 414 11.73 2.20 -7.22
N ILE A 415 11.13 1.29 -6.47
CA ILE A 415 11.83 0.35 -5.59
C ILE A 415 11.35 -1.09 -5.84
N HIS A 416 12.31 -2.02 -5.80
CA HIS A 416 12.05 -3.44 -5.94
C HIS A 416 12.93 -4.27 -5.01
N SER A 417 12.59 -5.54 -4.83
CA SER A 417 13.37 -6.49 -4.04
C SER A 417 13.45 -7.84 -4.72
N LYS A 418 14.56 -8.56 -4.51
CA LYS A 418 14.72 -9.98 -4.81
C LYS A 418 14.77 -10.72 -3.48
N VAL A 419 13.98 -11.79 -3.37
CA VAL A 419 13.85 -12.65 -2.21
C VAL A 419 14.25 -14.06 -2.59
N GLU A 420 15.04 -14.71 -1.74
CA GLU A 420 15.48 -16.11 -1.89
C GLU A 420 14.99 -16.97 -0.73
N GLY A 421 14.94 -18.29 -0.93
CA GLY A 421 14.63 -19.24 0.13
C GLY A 421 13.14 -19.27 0.50
N PRO A 422 12.78 -19.51 1.78
CA PRO A 422 11.39 -19.78 2.14
C PRO A 422 10.44 -18.59 1.89
N GLY A 423 10.94 -17.35 1.92
CA GLY A 423 10.16 -16.15 1.57
C GLY A 423 9.72 -16.13 0.09
N ALA A 424 10.56 -16.61 -0.83
CA ALA A 424 10.21 -16.71 -2.25
C ALA A 424 9.06 -17.71 -2.48
N ARG A 425 8.99 -18.75 -1.65
CA ARG A 425 7.93 -19.78 -1.74
C ARG A 425 6.56 -19.25 -1.33
N ASP A 426 6.49 -18.26 -0.46
CA ASP A 426 5.23 -17.59 -0.15
C ASP A 426 4.71 -16.80 -1.37
N VAL A 427 5.62 -16.17 -2.16
CA VAL A 427 5.26 -15.48 -3.42
C VAL A 427 4.75 -16.48 -4.47
N ILE A 428 5.40 -17.64 -4.60
CA ILE A 428 4.94 -18.76 -5.43
C ILE A 428 3.53 -19.18 -5.02
N HIS A 429 3.30 -19.38 -3.72
CA HIS A 429 2.02 -19.80 -3.20
C HIS A 429 0.91 -18.78 -3.55
N ASN A 430 1.20 -17.49 -3.44
CA ASN A 430 0.28 -16.45 -3.89
C ASN A 430 -0.05 -16.55 -5.40
N PHE A 431 0.96 -16.70 -6.26
CA PHE A 431 0.75 -16.88 -7.70
C PHE A 431 -0.14 -18.09 -8.00
N GLU A 432 0.16 -19.25 -7.41
CA GLU A 432 -0.61 -20.47 -7.65
C GLU A 432 -2.05 -20.36 -7.16
N MET A 433 -2.28 -19.72 -6.01
CA MET A 433 -3.63 -19.52 -5.50
C MET A 433 -4.47 -18.65 -6.43
N ARG A 434 -3.85 -17.63 -7.03
CA ARG A 434 -4.49 -16.78 -8.04
C ARG A 434 -4.74 -17.55 -9.33
N TRP A 435 -3.73 -18.23 -9.85
CA TRP A 435 -3.85 -19.06 -11.04
C TRP A 435 -4.99 -20.08 -10.92
N LYS A 436 -4.99 -20.86 -9.83
CA LYS A 436 -6.03 -21.86 -9.55
C LYS A 436 -7.40 -21.24 -9.36
N ARG A 437 -7.52 -19.95 -9.05
CA ARG A 437 -8.81 -19.28 -8.91
C ARG A 437 -9.33 -18.73 -10.22
N GLN A 438 -8.46 -18.08 -10.99
CA GLN A 438 -8.84 -17.20 -12.10
C GLN A 438 -8.71 -17.89 -13.46
N VAL A 439 -7.77 -18.84 -13.61
CA VAL A 439 -7.57 -19.58 -14.88
C VAL A 439 -8.59 -20.71 -15.01
N ARG A 440 -9.20 -20.82 -16.20
CA ARG A 440 -10.30 -21.74 -16.48
C ARG A 440 -9.86 -22.94 -17.33
N GLY A 441 -10.70 -23.97 -17.35
CA GLY A 441 -10.55 -25.14 -18.22
C GLY A 441 -9.27 -25.95 -17.94
N ALA A 442 -8.74 -26.59 -18.99
CA ALA A 442 -7.60 -27.49 -18.88
C ALA A 442 -6.28 -26.78 -18.49
N ARG A 443 -6.16 -25.46 -18.71
CA ARG A 443 -4.97 -24.67 -18.37
C ARG A 443 -4.79 -24.44 -16.88
N ARG A 444 -5.89 -24.49 -16.10
CA ARG A 444 -5.90 -24.32 -14.65
C ARG A 444 -4.91 -25.23 -13.90
N ASN A 445 -4.70 -26.44 -14.40
CA ASN A 445 -3.84 -27.44 -13.78
C ASN A 445 -2.42 -27.51 -14.40
N GLN A 446 -2.09 -26.62 -15.33
CA GLN A 446 -0.80 -26.62 -16.04
C GLN A 446 0.25 -25.75 -15.32
N LEU A 447 0.36 -25.92 -14.00
CA LEU A 447 1.42 -25.32 -13.19
C LEU A 447 2.64 -26.25 -13.13
N PHE A 448 3.74 -25.71 -12.63
CA PHE A 448 5.02 -26.41 -12.46
C PHE A 448 4.90 -27.40 -11.30
N ASN A 449 5.57 -28.54 -11.43
CA ASN A 449 5.59 -29.53 -10.36
C ASN A 449 6.76 -29.26 -9.41
N TRP A 450 6.49 -28.63 -8.28
CA TRP A 450 7.50 -28.34 -7.24
C TRP A 450 8.10 -29.57 -6.56
N SER A 451 7.67 -30.78 -6.92
CA SER A 451 8.34 -32.04 -6.54
C SER A 451 9.39 -32.51 -7.56
N ASP A 452 9.69 -31.70 -8.59
CA ASP A 452 10.79 -31.96 -9.53
C ASP A 452 12.13 -32.02 -8.76
N PRO A 453 12.89 -33.12 -8.82
CA PRO A 453 14.16 -33.26 -8.10
C PRO A 453 15.25 -32.28 -8.56
N ALA A 454 15.06 -31.61 -9.71
CA ALA A 454 15.97 -30.57 -10.17
C ALA A 454 15.76 -29.23 -9.45
N ILE A 455 14.72 -29.09 -8.62
CA ILE A 455 14.51 -27.94 -7.73
C ILE A 455 14.83 -28.36 -6.31
N LEU A 456 15.55 -27.51 -5.57
CA LEU A 456 15.84 -27.76 -4.16
C LEU A 456 14.55 -27.97 -3.37
N PRO A 457 14.49 -29.01 -2.50
CA PRO A 457 13.43 -29.14 -1.53
C PRO A 457 13.37 -27.89 -0.63
N ALA A 458 12.17 -27.52 -0.19
CA ALA A 458 11.98 -26.33 0.66
C ALA A 458 12.79 -26.34 1.97
N ALA A 459 13.13 -27.53 2.48
CA ALA A 459 13.95 -27.67 3.68
C ALA A 459 15.44 -27.34 3.45
N ASP A 460 15.92 -27.49 2.21
CA ASP A 460 17.32 -27.29 1.83
C ASP A 460 17.56 -25.92 1.18
N ASP A 461 16.49 -25.29 0.67
CA ASP A 461 16.47 -23.97 0.07
C ASP A 461 16.49 -22.86 1.14
N VAL A 462 17.57 -22.83 1.91
CA VAL A 462 17.76 -21.95 3.08
C VAL A 462 19.11 -21.24 2.98
N VAL A 463 19.09 -19.93 3.20
CA VAL A 463 20.27 -19.08 3.15
C VAL A 463 21.10 -19.19 4.45
N PRO A 464 22.44 -19.33 4.37
CA PRO A 464 23.34 -19.33 5.51
C PRO A 464 23.14 -18.18 6.50
N ALA A 465 23.24 -18.48 7.79
CA ALA A 465 22.92 -17.56 8.90
C ALA A 465 23.70 -16.23 8.89
N ASN A 466 24.92 -16.19 8.34
CA ASN A 466 25.75 -14.99 8.27
C ASN A 466 25.29 -13.97 7.20
N ARG A 467 24.39 -14.39 6.30
CA ARG A 467 23.77 -13.55 5.26
C ARG A 467 22.23 -13.71 5.26
N SER A 468 21.69 -14.20 6.38
CA SER A 468 20.28 -14.55 6.51
C SER A 468 19.42 -13.33 6.80
N TRP A 469 18.24 -13.36 6.20
CA TRP A 469 17.15 -12.42 6.40
C TRP A 469 15.91 -13.15 6.89
N SER A 470 15.11 -12.42 7.65
CA SER A 470 13.74 -12.76 7.96
C SER A 470 12.80 -11.99 7.03
N VAL A 471 11.97 -12.71 6.28
CA VAL A 471 11.02 -12.12 5.31
C VAL A 471 9.59 -12.52 5.65
N GLN A 472 8.67 -11.56 5.66
CA GLN A 472 7.23 -11.84 5.82
C GLN A 472 6.45 -11.22 4.66
N MET A 473 5.61 -12.03 4.02
CA MET A 473 4.75 -11.58 2.91
C MET A 473 3.40 -11.07 3.42
N PHE A 474 2.89 -10.05 2.74
CA PHE A 474 1.60 -9.43 2.96
C PHE A 474 0.89 -9.24 1.62
N ARG A 475 -0.44 -9.19 1.65
CA ARG A 475 -1.23 -8.94 0.45
C ARG A 475 -2.56 -8.27 0.79
N SER A 476 -3.07 -7.52 -0.17
CA SER A 476 -4.47 -7.09 -0.24
C SER A 476 -5.14 -7.94 -1.29
N ILE A 477 -6.05 -8.83 -0.92
CA ILE A 477 -6.69 -9.76 -1.85
C ILE A 477 -7.98 -10.31 -1.26
N ASP A 478 -8.88 -10.83 -2.10
CA ASP A 478 -10.11 -11.47 -1.65
C ASP A 478 -10.36 -12.84 -2.32
N TYR A 479 -11.42 -13.52 -1.87
CA TYR A 479 -11.84 -14.86 -2.30
C TYR A 479 -12.13 -15.00 -3.80
N ARG A 480 -12.22 -13.92 -4.56
CA ARG A 480 -12.46 -13.95 -6.02
C ARG A 480 -11.18 -13.99 -6.81
N SER A 481 -10.13 -13.43 -6.23
CA SER A 481 -8.82 -13.34 -6.86
C SER A 481 -7.92 -14.52 -6.47
N ALA A 482 -8.10 -15.12 -5.29
CA ALA A 482 -7.33 -16.30 -4.86
C ALA A 482 -8.20 -17.38 -4.19
N ILE A 483 -7.81 -18.65 -4.34
CA ILE A 483 -8.38 -19.74 -3.52
C ILE A 483 -7.88 -19.62 -2.07
N GLN A 484 -8.57 -20.30 -1.14
CA GLN A 484 -8.23 -20.34 0.30
C GLN A 484 -8.27 -18.99 1.02
N VAL A 485 -8.81 -17.95 0.38
CA VAL A 485 -9.18 -16.69 1.03
C VAL A 485 -10.67 -16.78 1.39
N LEU A 486 -11.01 -16.55 2.66
CA LEU A 486 -12.39 -16.69 3.15
C LEU A 486 -13.28 -15.53 2.70
N ASP A 487 -12.83 -14.29 2.91
CA ASP A 487 -13.54 -13.08 2.50
C ASP A 487 -12.53 -12.09 1.92
N VAL A 488 -11.88 -11.29 2.79
CA VAL A 488 -10.92 -10.25 2.40
C VAL A 488 -9.69 -10.31 3.30
N GLU A 489 -8.50 -10.26 2.70
CA GLU A 489 -7.23 -10.06 3.38
C GLU A 489 -6.77 -8.62 3.22
N LYS A 490 -6.42 -7.97 4.34
CA LYS A 490 -5.91 -6.59 4.39
C LYS A 490 -4.47 -6.55 4.90
N GLY A 491 -3.67 -7.55 4.54
CA GLY A 491 -2.33 -7.74 5.06
C GLY A 491 -1.41 -6.54 4.82
N CYS A 492 -1.55 -5.82 3.70
CA CYS A 492 -0.80 -4.58 3.47
C CYS A 492 -1.12 -3.54 4.57
N GLU A 493 -2.39 -3.24 4.82
CA GLU A 493 -2.79 -2.26 5.86
C GLU A 493 -2.28 -2.70 7.25
N GLU A 494 -2.45 -3.97 7.59
CA GLU A 494 -2.01 -4.55 8.86
C GLU A 494 -0.49 -4.41 9.07
N ALA A 495 0.31 -4.66 8.03
CA ALA A 495 1.77 -4.51 8.08
C ALA A 495 2.15 -3.05 8.37
N TYR A 496 1.59 -2.09 7.64
CA TYR A 496 1.85 -0.67 7.88
C TYR A 496 1.48 -0.28 9.31
N ILE A 497 0.26 -0.59 9.77
CA ILE A 497 -0.18 -0.24 11.13
C ILE A 497 0.74 -0.84 12.18
N TYR A 498 1.09 -2.12 12.06
CA TYR A 498 1.94 -2.81 13.03
C TYR A 498 3.33 -2.19 13.11
N HIS A 499 4.00 -1.98 11.97
CA HIS A 499 5.36 -1.47 11.94
C HIS A 499 5.44 0.03 12.30
N ILE A 500 4.43 0.85 11.96
CA ILE A 500 4.33 2.24 12.43
C ILE A 500 4.26 2.29 13.96
N ARG A 501 3.46 1.41 14.57
CA ARG A 501 3.28 1.38 16.03
C ARG A 501 4.55 0.96 16.76
N ARG A 502 5.28 0.01 16.18
CA ARG A 502 6.55 -0.53 16.69
C ARG A 502 7.74 0.44 16.54
N ALA A 503 7.73 1.29 15.51
CA ALA A 503 8.85 2.19 15.22
C ALA A 503 9.24 3.03 16.45
N GLN A 504 10.53 3.22 16.69
CA GLN A 504 11.09 3.82 17.90
C GLN A 504 11.80 5.15 17.65
N LYS A 505 12.46 5.31 16.50
CA LYS A 505 13.35 6.43 16.19
C LYS A 505 12.88 7.22 14.98
N PHE A 506 12.62 6.55 13.85
CA PHE A 506 12.18 7.23 12.65
C PHE A 506 11.47 6.31 11.65
N ILE A 507 10.77 6.95 10.71
CA ILE A 507 10.17 6.30 9.54
C ILE A 507 10.58 7.07 8.29
N TYR A 508 10.98 6.35 7.25
CA TYR A 508 11.20 6.90 5.90
C TYR A 508 10.26 6.17 4.93
N MET A 509 9.41 6.90 4.20
CA MET A 509 8.46 6.33 3.25
C MET A 509 8.60 6.99 1.88
N GLU A 510 8.51 6.18 0.84
CA GLU A 510 8.34 6.64 -0.53
C GLU A 510 7.08 6.00 -1.09
N ASN A 511 6.14 6.81 -1.55
CA ASN A 511 4.87 6.30 -2.05
C ASN A 511 4.29 7.13 -3.20
N GLN A 512 3.75 6.46 -4.21
CA GLN A 512 3.01 7.10 -5.31
C GLN A 512 1.80 7.92 -4.82
N TYR A 513 1.12 7.44 -3.78
CA TYR A 513 -0.03 8.13 -3.19
C TYR A 513 0.13 8.27 -1.69
N PHE A 514 -0.36 9.37 -1.14
CA PHE A 514 -0.42 9.55 0.31
C PHE A 514 -1.72 10.23 0.72
N LEU A 515 -2.79 9.45 0.80
CA LEU A 515 -4.11 9.91 1.23
C LEU A 515 -4.79 8.82 2.04
N GLY A 516 -5.54 9.20 3.08
CA GLY A 516 -6.12 8.21 3.99
C GLY A 516 -6.69 8.78 5.27
N SER A 517 -7.30 7.88 6.06
CA SER A 517 -7.86 8.21 7.38
C SER A 517 -8.91 9.31 7.36
N SER A 518 -9.75 9.32 6.33
CA SER A 518 -10.78 10.35 6.10
C SER A 518 -11.83 10.49 7.21
N THR A 519 -11.93 9.50 8.10
CA THR A 519 -12.71 9.60 9.34
C THR A 519 -12.22 10.69 10.30
N HIS A 520 -11.02 11.24 10.08
CA HIS A 520 -10.40 12.28 10.90
C HIS A 520 -10.15 13.59 10.13
N TRP A 521 -10.60 13.69 8.88
CA TRP A 521 -10.49 14.95 8.14
C TRP A 521 -11.54 15.95 8.64
N ALA A 522 -11.14 17.21 8.83
CA ALA A 522 -12.00 18.26 9.37
C ALA A 522 -13.27 18.54 8.53
N ILE A 523 -13.23 18.19 7.23
CA ILE A 523 -14.34 18.43 6.28
C ILE A 523 -15.44 17.37 6.33
N PHE A 524 -15.23 16.24 7.00
CA PHE A 524 -16.20 15.14 7.04
C PHE A 524 -16.99 15.16 8.37
N ASP A 525 -18.32 15.26 8.24
CA ASP A 525 -19.27 15.05 9.34
C ASP A 525 -19.72 13.58 9.34
N ASP A 526 -19.52 12.88 10.45
CA ASP A 526 -19.89 11.48 10.69
C ASP A 526 -21.37 11.18 10.34
N LYS A 527 -22.24 12.19 10.30
CA LYS A 527 -23.70 12.03 10.05
C LYS A 527 -24.10 11.60 8.62
N LYS A 528 -23.21 11.67 7.62
CA LYS A 528 -23.57 11.40 6.20
C LYS A 528 -23.08 10.06 5.63
N ASN A 529 -22.48 9.17 6.43
CA ASN A 529 -22.12 7.77 6.11
C ASN A 529 -21.28 7.49 4.82
N ASN A 530 -20.88 8.49 4.03
CA ASN A 530 -20.10 8.32 2.80
C ASN A 530 -18.63 8.73 2.99
N ILE A 531 -17.91 7.98 3.83
CA ILE A 531 -16.47 8.21 4.09
C ILE A 531 -15.68 7.41 3.04
N PRO A 532 -14.92 8.06 2.13
CA PRO A 532 -14.40 7.39 0.95
C PRO A 532 -13.08 6.61 1.19
N CYS A 533 -12.29 7.01 2.20
CA CYS A 533 -10.93 6.52 2.41
C CYS A 533 -10.65 6.21 3.91
N LYS A 534 -11.02 5.02 4.38
CA LYS A 534 -11.11 4.66 5.80
C LYS A 534 -9.84 4.03 6.40
N HIS A 535 -8.89 3.59 5.58
CA HIS A 535 -7.67 2.96 6.08
C HIS A 535 -6.89 3.91 7.00
N ARG A 536 -6.14 3.36 7.94
CA ARG A 536 -5.65 4.10 9.13
C ARG A 536 -4.22 4.59 9.06
N VAL A 537 -3.50 4.27 7.98
CA VAL A 537 -2.05 4.48 7.86
C VAL A 537 -1.62 5.92 8.19
N PRO A 538 -2.16 6.99 7.57
CA PRO A 538 -1.77 8.36 7.91
C PRO A 538 -2.04 8.77 9.36
N TYR A 539 -3.18 8.34 9.92
CA TYR A 539 -3.54 8.63 11.30
C TYR A 539 -2.62 7.91 12.30
N GLU A 540 -2.24 6.66 12.05
CA GLU A 540 -1.28 5.92 12.88
C GLU A 540 0.11 6.59 12.88
N ILE A 541 0.56 7.13 11.74
CA ILE A 541 1.81 7.89 11.64
C ILE A 541 1.74 9.16 12.50
N ALA A 542 0.70 9.97 12.32
CA ALA A 542 0.52 11.20 13.11
C ALA A 542 0.45 10.88 14.60
N MET A 543 -0.30 9.85 14.99
CA MET A 543 -0.43 9.47 16.40
C MET A 543 0.85 8.83 16.97
N ARG A 544 1.70 8.22 16.14
CA ARG A 544 3.04 7.78 16.58
C ARG A 544 3.92 8.98 16.92
N ILE A 545 3.88 10.04 16.11
CA ILE A 545 4.59 11.31 16.39
C ILE A 545 4.02 11.98 17.65
N VAL A 546 2.69 12.09 17.76
CA VAL A 546 2.01 12.68 18.93
C VAL A 546 2.42 11.98 20.22
N ARG A 547 2.47 10.63 20.22
CA ARG A 547 2.95 9.86 21.37
C ARG A 547 4.41 10.20 21.70
N ALA A 548 5.30 10.24 20.70
CA ALA A 548 6.70 10.61 20.93
C ALA A 548 6.83 11.99 21.58
N ILE A 549 6.10 12.99 21.09
CA ILE A 549 6.10 14.35 21.63
C ILE A 549 5.60 14.36 23.08
N ARG A 550 4.46 13.70 23.35
CA ARG A 550 3.88 13.60 24.69
C ARG A 550 4.85 12.98 25.69
N ASP A 551 5.56 11.96 25.26
CA ASP A 551 6.48 11.20 26.10
C ASP A 551 7.91 11.80 26.10
N GLY A 552 8.11 12.97 25.48
CA GLY A 552 9.41 13.67 25.43
C GLY A 552 10.48 12.93 24.60
N GLN A 553 10.08 12.01 23.73
CA GLN A 553 10.96 11.20 22.89
C GLN A 553 11.17 11.86 21.52
N ARG A 554 12.40 11.74 21.00
CA ARG A 554 12.70 12.17 19.64
C ARG A 554 12.22 11.13 18.64
N PHE A 555 11.39 11.56 17.69
CA PHE A 555 10.92 10.75 16.57
C PHE A 555 10.81 11.61 15.31
N MET A 556 11.14 11.04 14.15
CA MET A 556 11.08 11.75 12.87
C MET A 556 10.41 10.91 11.79
N VAL A 557 9.59 11.54 10.96
CA VAL A 557 8.97 10.91 9.79
C VAL A 557 9.28 11.70 8.53
N TYR A 558 9.79 11.01 7.52
CA TYR A 558 10.09 11.53 6.19
C TYR A 558 9.16 10.84 5.18
N ILE A 559 8.47 11.62 4.36
CA ILE A 559 7.55 11.11 3.33
C ILE A 559 7.95 11.74 2.00
N VAL A 560 8.29 10.90 1.03
CA VAL A 560 8.56 11.28 -0.36
C VAL A 560 7.40 10.80 -1.23
N ILE A 561 6.81 11.72 -1.96
CA ILE A 561 5.66 11.49 -2.85
C ILE A 561 5.93 12.19 -4.20
N PRO A 562 5.25 11.81 -5.29
CA PRO A 562 5.41 12.55 -6.54
C PRO A 562 4.92 13.99 -6.37
N MET A 563 5.38 14.90 -7.21
CA MET A 563 4.90 16.29 -7.17
C MET A 563 3.38 16.32 -7.43
N TYR A 564 2.94 15.51 -8.38
CA TYR A 564 1.54 15.16 -8.61
C TYR A 564 1.48 13.77 -9.26
N SER A 565 0.34 13.08 -9.12
CA SER A 565 0.14 11.76 -9.72
C SER A 565 0.25 11.81 -11.25
N GLU A 566 0.72 10.72 -11.85
CA GLU A 566 0.85 10.57 -13.30
C GLU A 566 -0.46 10.86 -14.04
N GLY A 567 -0.34 11.54 -15.18
CA GLY A 567 -1.44 12.08 -15.96
C GLY A 567 -1.49 13.61 -15.93
N GLU A 568 -2.39 14.18 -16.73
CA GLU A 568 -2.56 15.63 -16.80
C GLU A 568 -3.09 16.20 -15.46
N ALA A 569 -2.23 16.87 -14.69
CA ALA A 569 -2.49 17.30 -13.32
C ALA A 569 -3.71 18.21 -13.11
N HIS A 570 -4.22 18.84 -14.17
CA HIS A 570 -5.37 19.73 -14.14
C HIS A 570 -6.72 19.00 -14.27
N THR A 571 -6.71 17.71 -14.61
CA THR A 571 -7.93 16.90 -14.74
C THR A 571 -8.66 16.75 -13.41
N GLY A 572 -9.99 16.60 -13.45
CA GLY A 572 -10.81 16.50 -12.25
C GLY A 572 -10.48 15.29 -11.35
N VAL A 573 -9.95 14.21 -11.93
CA VAL A 573 -9.52 13.02 -11.19
C VAL A 573 -8.25 13.32 -10.38
N LEU A 574 -7.20 13.83 -11.03
CA LEU A 574 -5.93 14.13 -10.38
C LEU A 574 -6.06 15.29 -9.38
N GLN A 575 -6.83 16.32 -9.72
CA GLN A 575 -7.18 17.39 -8.77
C GLN A 575 -7.95 16.85 -7.55
N GLY A 576 -8.80 15.84 -7.73
CA GLY A 576 -9.47 15.14 -6.63
C GLY A 576 -8.50 14.38 -5.73
N ILE A 577 -7.54 13.65 -6.31
CA ILE A 577 -6.49 12.94 -5.57
C ILE A 577 -5.66 13.92 -4.73
N LEU A 578 -5.20 15.02 -5.33
CA LEU A 578 -4.47 16.09 -4.64
C LEU A 578 -5.29 16.73 -3.52
N PHE A 579 -6.61 16.84 -3.72
CA PHE A 579 -7.53 17.33 -2.69
C PHE A 579 -7.56 16.40 -1.47
N TRP A 580 -7.67 15.08 -1.68
CA TRP A 580 -7.66 14.08 -0.60
C TRP A 580 -6.32 13.97 0.11
N GLN A 581 -5.23 14.06 -0.64
CA GLN A 581 -3.88 14.18 -0.08
C GLN A 581 -3.79 15.41 0.83
N SER A 582 -4.26 16.58 0.36
CA SER A 582 -4.18 17.81 1.16
C SER A 582 -5.03 17.74 2.44
N GLN A 583 -6.18 17.07 2.43
CA GLN A 583 -6.96 16.83 3.66
C GLN A 583 -6.23 15.92 4.65
N THR A 584 -5.55 14.89 4.12
CA THR A 584 -4.74 13.96 4.93
C THR A 584 -3.59 14.70 5.58
N VAL A 585 -2.82 15.46 4.80
CA VAL A 585 -1.68 16.25 5.29
C VAL A 585 -2.12 17.29 6.33
N LYS A 586 -3.23 18.00 6.09
CA LYS A 586 -3.82 18.95 7.06
C LYS A 586 -4.17 18.26 8.39
N MET A 587 -4.80 17.10 8.33
CA MET A 587 -5.14 16.32 9.53
C MET A 587 -3.89 15.93 10.32
N MET A 588 -2.84 15.44 9.65
CA MET A 588 -1.62 15.03 10.32
C MET A 588 -0.89 16.20 10.98
N TYR A 589 -0.67 17.30 10.26
CA TYR A 589 0.02 18.45 10.82
C TYR A 589 -0.77 19.13 11.93
N ALA A 590 -2.11 19.20 11.85
CA ALA A 590 -2.93 19.73 12.92
C ALA A 590 -2.79 18.91 14.22
N LEU A 591 -2.73 17.58 14.12
CA LEU A 591 -2.49 16.70 15.28
C LEU A 591 -1.08 16.91 15.87
N VAL A 592 -0.06 17.00 15.01
CA VAL A 592 1.32 17.23 15.45
C VAL A 592 1.48 18.62 16.08
N GLY A 593 0.95 19.67 15.45
CA GLY A 593 1.00 21.05 15.96
C GLY A 593 0.35 21.18 17.32
N LYS A 594 -0.83 20.57 17.50
CA LYS A 594 -1.50 20.50 18.81
C LYS A 594 -0.65 19.78 19.86
N ALA A 595 -0.04 18.64 19.52
CA ALA A 595 0.83 17.93 20.45
C ALA A 595 2.06 18.74 20.85
N ILE A 596 2.66 19.49 19.92
CA ILE A 596 3.77 20.41 20.21
C ILE A 596 3.32 21.53 21.15
N GLU A 597 2.16 22.13 20.91
CA GLU A 597 1.60 23.18 21.76
C GLU A 597 1.40 22.69 23.20
N GLU A 598 0.83 21.48 23.37
CA GLU A 598 0.48 20.94 24.68
C GLU A 598 1.69 20.34 25.44
N HIS A 599 2.62 19.69 24.73
CA HIS A 599 3.67 18.86 25.36
C HIS A 599 5.07 19.05 24.74
N GLY A 600 5.18 19.76 23.62
CA GLY A 600 6.43 19.85 22.87
C GLY A 600 7.45 20.86 23.42
N PRO A 601 8.71 20.77 22.96
CA PRO A 601 9.72 21.76 23.28
C PRO A 601 9.34 23.15 22.76
N LYS A 602 9.66 24.20 23.53
CA LYS A 602 9.43 25.59 23.10
C LYS A 602 10.14 25.88 21.78
N GLY A 603 9.40 26.41 20.82
CA GLY A 603 9.93 26.79 19.51
C GLY A 603 10.13 25.63 18.53
N ALA A 604 9.72 24.41 18.89
CA ALA A 604 9.70 23.30 17.95
C ALA A 604 8.66 23.53 16.84
N HIS A 605 8.98 23.13 15.61
CA HIS A 605 8.09 23.27 14.46
C HIS A 605 7.53 21.90 14.04
N PRO A 606 6.29 21.80 13.52
CA PRO A 606 5.76 20.51 13.05
C PRO A 606 6.66 19.80 12.01
N THR A 607 7.34 20.57 11.15
CA THR A 607 8.29 20.02 10.16
C THR A 607 9.60 19.51 10.75
N ASP A 608 9.83 19.68 12.05
CA ASP A 608 10.91 19.00 12.77
C ASP A 608 10.55 17.55 13.09
N TYR A 609 9.28 17.13 12.98
CA TYR A 609 8.82 15.76 13.28
C TYR A 609 8.23 15.04 12.06
N LEU A 610 7.71 15.79 11.09
CA LEU A 610 7.05 15.28 9.88
C LEU A 610 7.47 16.12 8.68
N LEU A 611 8.17 15.53 7.71
CA LEU A 611 8.62 16.23 6.50
C LEU A 611 8.07 15.55 5.25
N PHE A 612 7.38 16.33 4.42
CA PHE A 612 6.94 15.92 3.08
C PHE A 612 7.87 16.50 2.02
N CYS A 613 8.30 15.65 1.09
CA CYS A 613 9.19 15.96 -0.01
C CYS A 613 8.66 15.39 -1.33
N CYS A 614 9.15 15.92 -2.44
CA CYS A 614 8.99 15.35 -3.78
C CYS A 614 10.29 15.55 -4.57
N PRO A 615 10.73 14.58 -5.39
CA PRO A 615 11.90 14.75 -6.22
C PRO A 615 11.56 15.46 -7.54
N GLY A 616 12.55 16.14 -8.12
CA GLY A 616 12.45 16.79 -9.41
C GLY A 616 13.82 17.01 -10.00
N LYS A 617 13.87 17.20 -11.32
CA LYS A 617 15.11 17.42 -12.06
C LYS A 617 15.02 18.74 -12.82
N ARG A 618 16.16 19.41 -12.93
CA ARG A 618 16.35 20.56 -13.81
C ARG A 618 17.71 20.48 -14.48
N GLU A 619 17.73 20.47 -15.80
CA GLU A 619 18.93 20.23 -16.61
C GLU A 619 19.27 21.46 -17.45
N PRO A 620 20.06 22.41 -16.91
CA PRO A 620 20.45 23.58 -17.68
C PRO A 620 21.26 23.17 -18.91
N GLY A 621 21.04 23.86 -20.02
CA GLY A 621 21.67 23.59 -21.30
C GLY A 621 20.93 24.33 -22.41
N ASP A 622 21.58 24.45 -23.57
CA ASP A 622 20.95 25.03 -24.74
C ASP A 622 19.87 24.06 -25.24
N PRO A 623 18.63 24.54 -25.52
CA PRO A 623 17.60 23.69 -26.10
C PRO A 623 18.03 23.20 -27.49
N PRO A 624 17.55 22.01 -27.91
CA PRO A 624 17.88 21.48 -29.23
C PRO A 624 17.40 22.42 -30.35
N GLU A 625 18.15 22.47 -31.45
CA GLU A 625 17.73 23.22 -32.64
C GLU A 625 16.47 22.58 -33.24
N ILE A 626 15.39 23.37 -33.32
CA ILE A 626 14.13 22.94 -33.92
C ILE A 626 14.18 23.27 -35.42
N PRO A 627 14.13 22.26 -36.33
CA PRO A 627 14.20 22.51 -37.76
C PRO A 627 13.06 23.40 -38.27
N GLU A 628 13.35 24.20 -39.31
CA GLU A 628 12.34 25.05 -39.95
C GLU A 628 11.15 24.22 -40.45
N GLY A 629 9.94 24.60 -40.04
CA GLY A 629 8.69 23.90 -40.37
C GLY A 629 8.20 22.89 -39.33
N VAL A 630 8.98 22.61 -38.28
CA VAL A 630 8.51 21.84 -37.11
C VAL A 630 7.84 22.80 -36.11
N THR A 631 6.58 22.52 -35.77
CA THR A 631 5.83 23.27 -34.75
C THR A 631 5.66 22.39 -33.52
N LEU A 632 6.22 22.82 -32.39
CA LEU A 632 6.04 22.12 -31.11
C LEU A 632 4.75 22.58 -30.43
N LEU A 633 4.28 21.76 -29.49
CA LEU A 633 3.21 22.19 -28.58
C LEU A 633 3.72 23.38 -27.75
N PRO A 634 2.90 24.42 -27.49
CA PRO A 634 3.30 25.54 -26.65
C PRO A 634 3.81 25.10 -25.27
N LYS A 635 3.25 23.99 -24.76
CA LYS A 635 3.70 23.40 -23.51
C LYS A 635 5.10 22.82 -23.60
N GLN A 636 5.42 22.14 -24.68
CA GLN A 636 6.75 21.59 -24.91
C GLN A 636 7.79 22.71 -25.09
N GLU A 637 7.44 23.79 -25.79
CA GLU A 637 8.31 24.99 -25.89
C GLU A 637 8.63 25.59 -24.51
N LEU A 638 7.63 25.65 -23.62
CA LEU A 638 7.83 26.11 -22.25
C LEU A 638 8.80 25.18 -21.50
N LEU A 639 8.62 23.87 -21.58
CA LEU A 639 9.48 22.89 -20.89
C LEU A 639 10.91 22.86 -21.44
N LEU A 640 11.09 23.08 -22.74
CA LEU A 640 12.42 23.25 -23.34
C LEU A 640 13.12 24.51 -22.81
N LYS A 641 12.35 25.56 -22.46
CA LYS A 641 12.88 26.77 -21.86
C LYS A 641 13.15 26.62 -20.36
N THR A 642 12.25 26.00 -19.60
CA THR A 642 12.39 25.86 -18.14
C THR A 642 13.31 24.70 -17.75
N ARG A 643 13.44 23.71 -18.64
CA ARG A 643 14.33 22.55 -18.55
C ARG A 643 14.11 21.72 -17.29
N ARG A 644 12.89 21.71 -16.75
CA ARG A 644 12.55 21.06 -15.48
C ARG A 644 11.33 20.15 -15.63
N HIS A 645 11.31 19.09 -14.84
CA HIS A 645 10.13 18.23 -14.68
C HIS A 645 10.19 17.52 -13.31
N GLN A 646 9.06 16.97 -12.88
CA GLN A 646 9.09 16.08 -11.71
C GLN A 646 9.87 14.80 -12.04
N ILE A 647 10.45 14.18 -11.02
CA ILE A 647 10.83 12.77 -11.08
C ILE A 647 9.65 12.01 -10.48
N TYR A 648 9.05 11.10 -11.24
CA TYR A 648 7.84 10.44 -10.80
C TYR A 648 8.16 9.37 -9.77
N VAL A 649 7.69 9.57 -8.53
CA VAL A 649 7.82 8.57 -7.46
C VAL A 649 6.72 7.54 -7.63
N HIS A 650 7.08 6.39 -8.19
CA HIS A 650 6.20 5.23 -8.28
C HIS A 650 6.45 4.21 -7.15
N SER A 651 7.50 4.40 -6.35
CA SER A 651 7.82 3.59 -5.17
C SER A 651 6.60 3.27 -4.31
N LYS A 652 6.58 2.07 -3.69
CA LYS A 652 5.71 1.76 -2.54
C LYS A 652 6.54 1.09 -1.44
N MET A 653 7.30 1.92 -0.74
CA MET A 653 8.26 1.47 0.26
C MET A 653 8.08 2.20 1.59
N ALA A 654 8.28 1.47 2.69
CA ALA A 654 8.41 2.05 4.02
C ALA A 654 9.55 1.39 4.80
N LEU A 655 10.39 2.21 5.41
CA LEU A 655 11.51 1.79 6.23
C LEU A 655 11.31 2.26 7.67
N PHE A 656 11.57 1.35 8.60
CA PHE A 656 11.38 1.56 10.04
C PHE A 656 12.71 1.32 10.75
N ASP A 657 13.23 2.39 11.37
CA ASP A 657 14.42 2.36 12.24
C ASP A 657 15.69 1.72 11.66
N ASP A 658 15.92 1.79 10.33
CA ASP A 658 17.04 1.12 9.65
C ASP A 658 17.14 -0.41 9.92
N GLU A 659 16.07 -1.02 10.46
CA GLU A 659 15.98 -2.44 10.82
C GLU A 659 15.13 -3.22 9.82
N LEU A 660 14.01 -2.62 9.40
CA LEU A 660 13.01 -3.27 8.55
C LEU A 660 12.70 -2.39 7.35
N VAL A 661 12.63 -3.01 6.18
CA VAL A 661 12.11 -2.39 4.95
C VAL A 661 10.92 -3.18 4.43
N LEU A 662 9.81 -2.50 4.16
CA LEU A 662 8.59 -3.02 3.54
C LEU A 662 8.56 -2.54 2.10
N ILE A 663 8.55 -3.47 1.13
CA ILE A 663 8.57 -3.18 -0.31
C ILE A 663 7.44 -3.95 -0.99
N GLY A 664 6.73 -3.33 -1.92
CA GLY A 664 5.70 -4.02 -2.68
C GLY A 664 4.97 -3.14 -3.67
N SER A 665 3.71 -3.48 -3.92
CA SER A 665 2.83 -2.77 -4.85
C SER A 665 1.79 -1.87 -4.13
N CYS A 666 1.64 -2.01 -2.80
CA CYS A 666 0.54 -1.37 -2.07
C CYS A 666 0.77 0.15 -1.85
N ASN A 667 0.00 0.99 -2.55
CA ASN A 667 -0.02 2.43 -2.36
C ASN A 667 -0.66 2.84 -1.02
N ILE A 668 -0.33 4.03 -0.48
CA ILE A 668 -1.03 4.60 0.69
C ILE A 668 -2.28 5.34 0.21
N ASN A 669 -3.29 4.55 -0.16
CA ASN A 669 -4.65 4.95 -0.49
C ASN A 669 -5.62 3.80 -0.13
N GLN A 670 -6.93 4.04 -0.22
CA GLN A 670 -7.93 3.02 0.03
C GLN A 670 -7.90 1.93 -1.05
N ARG A 671 -7.64 2.25 -2.31
CA ARG A 671 -7.53 1.28 -3.41
C ARG A 671 -6.60 0.10 -3.07
N SER A 672 -5.42 0.36 -2.55
CA SER A 672 -4.44 -0.67 -2.19
C SER A 672 -4.64 -1.24 -0.79
N MET A 673 -5.15 -0.44 0.16
CA MET A 673 -5.28 -0.86 1.57
C MET A 673 -6.60 -1.60 1.88
N ASP A 674 -7.60 -1.53 1.00
CA ASP A 674 -8.94 -2.07 1.30
C ASP A 674 -9.01 -3.59 1.33
N GLY A 675 -8.16 -4.29 0.58
CA GLY A 675 -8.19 -5.75 0.43
C GLY A 675 -9.19 -6.27 -0.63
N ALA A 676 -10.29 -5.55 -0.87
CA ALA A 676 -11.35 -5.94 -1.81
C ALA A 676 -11.49 -5.00 -3.02
N ARG A 677 -10.52 -4.10 -3.19
CA ARG A 677 -10.36 -3.18 -4.33
C ARG A 677 -9.28 -3.72 -5.26
N ASP A 678 -8.08 -3.13 -5.30
CA ASP A 678 -6.97 -3.67 -6.09
C ASP A 678 -6.31 -4.82 -5.32
N THR A 679 -5.80 -5.81 -6.08
CA THR A 679 -4.98 -6.85 -5.46
C THR A 679 -3.53 -6.40 -5.36
N GLU A 680 -2.94 -6.48 -4.17
CA GLU A 680 -1.59 -6.00 -3.89
C GLU A 680 -0.75 -7.07 -3.20
N ILE A 681 0.56 -6.87 -3.17
CA ILE A 681 1.54 -7.72 -2.48
C ILE A 681 2.67 -6.86 -1.91
N ALA A 682 3.21 -7.24 -0.77
CA ALA A 682 4.41 -6.65 -0.19
C ALA A 682 5.21 -7.66 0.62
N VAL A 683 6.51 -7.39 0.81
CA VAL A 683 7.41 -8.15 1.67
C VAL A 683 8.07 -7.22 2.68
N ALA A 684 7.99 -7.58 3.97
CA ALA A 684 8.82 -6.97 5.01
C ALA A 684 10.11 -7.79 5.16
N CYS A 685 11.24 -7.12 5.05
CA CYS A 685 12.56 -7.73 5.09
C CYS A 685 13.35 -7.18 6.27
N VAL A 686 13.90 -8.08 7.08
CA VAL A 686 14.77 -7.77 8.23
C VAL A 686 16.05 -8.55 8.11
N GLU A 687 17.19 -7.88 8.24
CA GLU A 687 18.48 -8.54 8.26
C GLU A 687 18.72 -9.11 9.67
N ASP A 688 18.85 -10.44 9.78
CA ASP A 688 18.80 -11.11 11.09
C ASP A 688 19.90 -10.60 12.03
N ALA A 689 21.09 -10.29 11.49
CA ALA A 689 22.24 -9.79 12.25
C ALA A 689 22.12 -8.33 12.70
N HIS A 690 21.21 -7.55 12.11
CA HIS A 690 21.16 -6.09 12.23
C HIS A 690 19.76 -5.62 12.70
N THR A 691 19.39 -6.01 13.93
CA THR A 691 18.13 -5.62 14.57
C THR A 691 18.32 -4.61 15.67
N MET A 692 17.26 -3.87 16.01
CA MET A 692 17.24 -2.93 17.14
C MET A 692 17.55 -3.62 18.47
N GLU A 693 17.14 -4.89 18.61
CA GLU A 693 17.46 -5.71 19.79
C GLU A 693 18.97 -5.95 19.89
N LYS A 694 19.62 -6.35 18.79
CA LYS A 694 21.05 -6.68 18.75
C LYS A 694 21.96 -5.46 18.95
N THR A 695 21.48 -4.27 18.65
CA THR A 695 22.20 -3.00 18.81
C THR A 695 21.93 -2.31 20.16
N GLY A 696 21.12 -2.92 21.03
CA GLY A 696 20.73 -2.33 22.32
C GLY A 696 19.87 -1.07 22.16
N GLY A 697 19.02 -1.00 21.13
CA GLY A 697 18.12 0.12 20.86
C GLY A 697 18.72 1.25 20.02
N ASN A 698 19.94 1.06 19.49
CA ASN A 698 20.55 1.98 18.51
C ASN A 698 20.14 1.59 17.08
N LEU A 699 20.17 2.54 16.15
CA LEU A 699 19.88 2.23 14.74
C LEU A 699 20.87 1.18 14.19
N PRO A 700 20.40 0.07 13.60
CA PRO A 700 21.26 -0.88 12.92
C PRO A 700 21.95 -0.24 11.73
N GLN A 701 23.16 -0.72 11.41
CA GLN A 701 23.94 -0.24 10.27
C GLN A 701 24.15 -1.36 9.25
N GLY A 702 23.13 -2.19 9.04
CA GLY A 702 23.13 -3.28 8.06
C GLY A 702 22.80 -2.82 6.64
N GLN A 703 22.39 -3.77 5.80
CA GLN A 703 21.98 -3.55 4.41
C GLN A 703 20.75 -2.63 4.30
N VAL A 704 19.81 -2.69 5.24
CA VAL A 704 18.64 -1.78 5.27
C VAL A 704 19.09 -0.32 5.45
N SER A 705 20.02 -0.06 6.36
CA SER A 705 20.62 1.27 6.55
C SER A 705 21.44 1.70 5.32
N GLY A 706 22.19 0.78 4.72
CA GLY A 706 22.93 1.01 3.48
C GLY A 706 22.02 1.41 2.31
N PHE A 707 20.91 0.70 2.13
CA PHE A 707 19.90 1.01 1.11
C PHE A 707 19.30 2.40 1.30
N ARG A 708 18.90 2.74 2.53
CA ARG A 708 18.36 4.07 2.86
C ARG A 708 19.39 5.19 2.65
N LEU A 709 20.65 4.93 2.97
CA LEU A 709 21.74 5.86 2.69
C LEU A 709 21.99 6.03 1.18
N SER A 710 21.87 4.96 0.40
CA SER A 710 22.00 4.99 -1.07
C SER A 710 20.89 5.83 -1.70
N LEU A 711 19.63 5.61 -1.29
CA LEU A 711 18.49 6.46 -1.67
C LEU A 711 18.71 7.93 -1.31
N TRP A 712 19.23 8.20 -0.11
CA TRP A 712 19.56 9.58 0.27
C TRP A 712 20.75 10.14 -0.51
N ALA A 713 21.71 9.32 -0.93
CA ALA A 713 22.84 9.76 -1.74
C ALA A 713 22.39 10.16 -3.15
N GLU A 714 21.41 9.46 -3.72
CA GLU A 714 20.67 9.85 -4.92
C GLU A 714 19.89 11.15 -4.69
N HIS A 715 18.93 11.13 -3.75
CA HIS A 715 18.00 12.23 -3.50
C HIS A 715 18.68 13.52 -3.03
N LEU A 716 19.77 13.43 -2.27
CA LEU A 716 20.51 14.58 -1.75
C LEU A 716 21.78 14.89 -2.54
N GLY A 717 22.17 14.04 -3.49
CA GLY A 717 23.35 14.19 -4.34
C GLY A 717 24.69 14.05 -3.58
N THR A 718 24.65 13.62 -2.32
CA THR A 718 25.83 13.51 -1.45
C THR A 718 25.57 12.59 -0.26
N PHE A 719 26.64 12.15 0.39
CA PHE A 719 26.58 11.49 1.69
C PHE A 719 27.24 12.35 2.76
N GLU A 720 26.50 12.62 3.84
CA GLU A 720 27.02 13.27 5.05
C GLU A 720 26.83 12.34 6.26
N HIS A 721 27.81 12.31 7.17
CA HIS A 721 27.75 11.43 8.35
C HIS A 721 26.51 11.67 9.23
N ILE A 722 25.95 12.88 9.20
CA ILE A 722 24.72 13.22 9.92
C ILE A 722 23.51 12.40 9.47
N PHE A 723 23.52 11.92 8.21
CA PHE A 723 22.47 11.08 7.63
C PHE A 723 22.43 9.67 8.21
N LYS A 724 23.44 9.25 8.98
CA LYS A 724 23.38 8.00 9.77
C LYS A 724 22.46 8.12 10.99
N ALA A 725 22.02 9.33 11.35
CA ALA A 725 21.17 9.59 12.50
C ALA A 725 19.87 10.33 12.08
N PRO A 726 19.03 9.73 11.23
CA PRO A 726 17.83 10.36 10.65
C PRO A 726 16.79 10.80 11.70
N HIS A 727 16.77 10.16 12.86
CA HIS A 727 15.89 10.58 13.95
C HIS A 727 16.29 11.91 14.59
N THR A 728 17.53 12.40 14.42
CA THR A 728 18.01 13.61 15.11
C THR A 728 17.40 14.89 14.52
N LEU A 729 17.32 15.95 15.33
CA LEU A 729 16.84 17.25 14.87
C LEU A 729 17.79 17.84 13.83
N GLN A 730 19.10 17.71 14.04
CA GLN A 730 20.12 18.26 13.16
C GLN A 730 20.07 17.58 11.77
N CYS A 731 19.86 16.26 11.72
CA CYS A 731 19.67 15.56 10.45
C CYS A 731 18.39 16.03 9.73
N ALA A 732 17.26 16.11 10.44
CA ALA A 732 16.00 16.59 9.87
C ALA A 732 16.11 18.03 9.33
N GLN A 733 16.79 18.92 10.05
CA GLN A 733 17.06 20.28 9.61
C GLN A 733 17.98 20.34 8.39
N ARG A 734 19.02 19.50 8.33
CA ARG A 734 19.92 19.43 7.18
C ARG A 734 19.20 18.98 5.92
N VAL A 735 18.45 17.87 6.00
CA VAL A 735 17.64 17.35 4.88
C VAL A 735 16.63 18.39 4.43
N ARG A 736 15.91 19.02 5.37
CA ARG A 736 14.94 20.08 5.04
C ARG A 736 15.59 21.27 4.36
N ALA A 737 16.74 21.74 4.85
CA ALA A 737 17.43 22.89 4.25
C ALA A 737 17.89 22.59 2.82
N MET A 738 18.39 21.38 2.55
CA MET A 738 18.74 20.97 1.18
C MET A 738 17.51 20.91 0.28
N ALA A 739 16.42 20.32 0.78
CA ALA A 739 15.16 20.21 0.05
C ALA A 739 14.52 21.59 -0.24
N GLU A 740 14.65 22.56 0.67
CA GLU A 740 14.21 23.94 0.47
C GLU A 740 15.07 24.69 -0.55
N ALA A 741 16.39 24.48 -0.54
CA ALA A 741 17.30 25.06 -1.53
C ALA A 741 17.03 24.51 -2.94
N ASN A 742 16.79 23.21 -3.06
CA ASN A 742 16.39 22.57 -4.31
C ASN A 742 15.04 23.10 -4.82
N TRP A 743 14.02 23.19 -3.97
CA TRP A 743 12.74 23.78 -4.37
C TRP A 743 12.90 25.22 -4.88
N ALA A 744 13.68 26.05 -4.18
CA ALA A 744 13.93 27.43 -4.59
C ALA A 744 14.62 27.51 -5.97
N ALA A 745 15.61 26.65 -6.24
CA ALA A 745 16.27 26.58 -7.54
C ALA A 745 15.35 26.01 -8.63
N PHE A 746 14.50 25.04 -8.29
CA PHE A 746 13.54 24.44 -9.21
C PHE A 746 12.54 25.46 -9.73
N VAL A 747 11.98 26.31 -8.85
CA VAL A 747 10.97 27.32 -9.23
C VAL A 747 11.55 28.63 -9.77
N ALA A 748 12.86 28.85 -9.68
CA ALA A 748 13.50 30.08 -10.13
C ALA A 748 13.29 30.37 -11.62
N ASP A 749 13.14 31.66 -11.97
CA ASP A 749 12.99 32.12 -13.35
C ASP A 749 14.19 31.75 -14.22
N GLU A 750 15.41 31.87 -13.66
CA GLU A 750 16.64 31.47 -14.32
C GLU A 750 16.78 29.95 -14.35
N CYS A 751 17.11 29.41 -15.53
CA CYS A 751 17.39 28.00 -15.71
C CYS A 751 18.76 27.64 -15.12
N GLN A 752 18.74 27.02 -13.94
CA GLN A 752 19.93 26.58 -13.21
C GLN A 752 19.76 25.14 -12.73
N ALA A 753 20.88 24.44 -12.54
CA ALA A 753 20.88 23.13 -11.90
C ALA A 753 20.41 23.25 -10.45
N LEU A 754 19.85 22.16 -9.91
CA LEU A 754 19.56 22.08 -8.48
C LEU A 754 20.89 22.08 -7.71
N PRO A 755 20.99 22.80 -6.57
CA PRO A 755 22.22 22.91 -5.80
C PRO A 755 22.64 21.60 -5.09
N HIS A 756 21.74 20.63 -4.98
CA HIS A 756 21.99 19.32 -4.38
C HIS A 756 21.56 18.18 -5.32
N GLY A 757 21.00 17.08 -4.80
CA GLY A 757 20.37 16.05 -5.61
C GLY A 757 18.95 16.46 -6.04
N HIS A 758 18.05 15.48 -6.09
CA HIS A 758 16.71 15.62 -6.64
C HIS A 758 15.65 16.07 -5.63
N LEU A 759 15.88 15.86 -4.32
CA LEU A 759 14.86 16.02 -3.29
C LEU A 759 14.48 17.49 -3.11
N MET A 760 13.19 17.79 -3.25
CA MET A 760 12.63 19.11 -2.97
C MET A 760 11.65 19.01 -1.80
N LYS A 761 11.52 20.09 -1.05
CA LYS A 761 10.44 20.20 -0.07
C LYS A 761 9.13 20.24 -0.86
N TYR A 762 8.15 19.43 -0.47
CA TYR A 762 6.84 19.47 -1.11
C TYR A 762 6.26 20.89 -0.94
N PRO A 763 5.57 21.48 -1.95
CA PRO A 763 5.09 22.87 -1.94
C PRO A 763 3.96 23.19 -0.94
N TYR A 764 4.06 22.67 0.29
CA TYR A 764 3.25 23.06 1.43
C TYR A 764 3.97 24.11 2.27
N ARG A 765 3.20 25.09 2.73
CA ARG A 765 3.57 25.99 3.83
C ARG A 765 2.87 25.51 5.08
N VAL A 766 3.66 25.18 6.10
CA VAL A 766 3.18 24.70 7.40
C VAL A 766 3.51 25.77 8.44
N ASP A 767 2.52 26.19 9.23
CA ASP A 767 2.72 27.11 10.34
C ASP A 767 3.03 26.40 11.66
N ALA A 768 3.33 27.16 12.71
CA ALA A 768 3.69 26.62 14.02
C ALA A 768 2.54 25.87 14.73
N GLN A 769 1.29 26.12 14.34
CA GLN A 769 0.09 25.45 14.86
C GLN A 769 -0.27 24.20 14.05
N GLY A 770 0.47 23.90 12.98
CA GLY A 770 0.19 22.77 12.09
C GLY A 770 -0.84 23.08 11.01
N GLY A 771 -1.18 24.35 10.79
CA GLY A 771 -1.97 24.78 9.64
C GLY A 771 -1.19 24.59 8.33
N VAL A 772 -1.87 24.15 7.27
CA VAL A 772 -1.25 23.84 5.97
C VAL A 772 -1.91 24.66 4.86
N THR A 773 -1.10 25.43 4.15
CA THR A 773 -1.47 26.16 2.93
C THR A 773 -0.52 25.81 1.79
N ALA A 774 -0.83 26.25 0.56
CA ALA A 774 0.04 26.07 -0.59
C ALA A 774 1.20 27.08 -0.53
N ALA A 775 2.43 26.65 -0.79
CA ALA A 775 3.57 27.55 -0.95
C ALA A 775 3.48 28.36 -2.25
N VAL A 776 2.91 27.75 -3.29
CA VAL A 776 2.53 28.34 -4.58
C VAL A 776 1.11 27.85 -4.93
N GLU A 777 0.33 28.65 -5.66
CA GLU A 777 -1.08 28.31 -5.96
C GLU A 777 -1.20 27.13 -6.92
N TYR A 778 -0.38 27.15 -7.99
CA TYR A 778 -0.32 26.15 -9.04
C TYR A 778 1.04 25.47 -9.05
N PHE A 779 1.11 24.24 -9.56
CA PHE A 779 2.40 23.62 -9.83
C PHE A 779 3.19 24.41 -10.89
N PRO A 780 4.52 24.46 -10.79
CA PRO A 780 5.35 25.18 -11.75
C PRO A 780 5.12 24.66 -13.16
N ASP A 781 5.06 25.58 -14.13
CA ASP A 781 4.77 25.30 -15.53
C ASP A 781 3.36 24.72 -15.75
N LEU A 782 2.40 24.89 -14.84
CA LEU A 782 1.01 24.42 -14.99
C LEU A 782 -0.04 25.48 -14.58
N GLU A 783 0.36 26.75 -14.55
CA GLU A 783 -0.48 27.90 -14.21
C GLU A 783 -1.57 28.16 -15.26
N ASP A 784 -1.25 27.94 -16.54
CA ASP A 784 -2.13 28.11 -17.71
C ASP A 784 -3.36 27.19 -17.65
N VAL A 785 -3.18 25.97 -17.16
CA VAL A 785 -4.22 24.94 -17.00
C VAL A 785 -4.80 24.89 -15.59
N LYS A 786 -4.32 25.75 -14.68
CA LYS A 786 -4.77 25.85 -13.29
C LYS A 786 -4.67 24.53 -12.50
N ALA A 787 -3.53 23.84 -12.58
CA ALA A 787 -3.29 22.66 -11.75
C ALA A 787 -2.93 23.06 -10.31
N TYR A 788 -3.92 23.10 -9.40
CA TYR A 788 -3.73 23.55 -8.02
C TYR A 788 -2.92 22.56 -7.17
N VAL A 789 -1.99 23.08 -6.37
CA VAL A 789 -1.15 22.26 -5.45
C VAL A 789 -1.97 21.55 -4.38
N LEU A 790 -3.04 22.19 -3.88
CA LEU A 790 -3.92 21.60 -2.86
C LEU A 790 -5.06 20.76 -3.46
N GLY A 791 -5.12 20.67 -4.79
CA GLY A 791 -6.21 20.02 -5.52
C GLY A 791 -7.55 20.75 -5.41
N THR A 792 -8.53 20.23 -6.14
CA THR A 792 -9.93 20.66 -6.07
C THR A 792 -10.84 19.46 -5.91
N ARG A 793 -11.91 19.60 -5.13
CA ARG A 793 -12.80 18.47 -4.84
C ARG A 793 -13.50 18.01 -6.12
N CYS A 794 -13.37 16.73 -6.43
CA CYS A 794 -14.08 16.10 -7.54
C CYS A 794 -15.56 15.85 -7.20
N PRO A 795 -16.44 15.68 -8.21
CA PRO A 795 -17.81 15.24 -8.00
C PRO A 795 -17.90 13.93 -7.18
N VAL A 796 -18.98 13.76 -6.41
CA VAL A 796 -19.20 12.59 -5.52
C VAL A 796 -19.06 11.25 -6.26
N ALA A 797 -19.49 11.19 -7.52
CA ALA A 797 -19.39 9.99 -8.35
C ALA A 797 -17.95 9.52 -8.61
N LEU A 798 -16.94 10.41 -8.47
CA LEU A 798 -15.52 10.10 -8.68
C LEU A 798 -14.78 9.84 -7.35
N GLU A 799 -15.42 10.01 -6.19
CA GLU A 799 -14.75 9.85 -4.89
C GLU A 799 -14.24 8.43 -4.66
N LEU A 800 -14.97 7.40 -5.12
CA LEU A 800 -14.53 5.99 -5.02
C LEU A 800 -13.33 5.68 -5.91
N MET A 801 -13.20 6.37 -7.05
CA MET A 801 -12.08 6.15 -7.99
C MET A 801 -10.82 6.90 -7.57
N THR A 802 -10.97 8.01 -6.84
CA THR A 802 -9.89 8.91 -6.44
C THR A 802 -9.36 8.66 -5.02
N THR A 803 -9.83 7.61 -4.33
CA THR A 803 -9.47 7.33 -2.92
C THR A 803 -8.82 6.00 -2.63
#